data_AF-A0A519CJU3-F1
#
_entry.id   AF-A0A519CJU3-F1
#
_cell.length_a   1.000
_cell.length_b   1.000
_cell.length_c   1.000
_cell.angle_alpha   90.00
_cell.angle_beta   90.00
_cell.angle_gamma   90.00
#
_symmetry.space_group_name_H-M   'P 1'
#
loop_
_entity.id
_entity.type
_entity.pdbx_description
1 polymer ?
#
loop_
_entity_poly.entity_id
_entity_poly.type
_entity_poly.pdbx_seq_one_letter_code
_entity_poly.pdbx_strand_id
1 'polypeptide(L)'
;MALGSILEKSGSLTPDKRKLFFAIIFLFDAWLGLRHGYGLIAMLPELTADYTRLNDLYWMAQAIEFIGSGFVIIHTVSKMVNGWFATFYKFTSPLLIIVLFGWCIEAMMLGMGKSAIVSFNLASHGFTGLVWAATYLAIAAGLTLTYRVQQYGNFAQSEYLVFGSYIALSMMWSERYWPDVSMAKDGILEWDFLIWACVAGFVLTGLLGALMDLVVMRRFRNKGATPQVMMIVSLGVAMVLRACLYLRYGSSTELFVPDKDWRMTTSKWEIDTVVHKFTFGVRDAIPFHEEAEKVFGLAWYKAALIIGVFASVFALLMLMNSTRLGRKMRAVADNPDLAAASGINVENIHFTSSFLSAGLSGFGGVLFAMTTRMNPEVGLTILLPAFAVIVLGTIGSVRGAVVAALIVGMIRSLSQPVLVGLGRPLDRPTISGMDEVMPYLFLIAVLMLLPKGLGDAAQKWKIERLRKRIDSGAIPLSSKLPFNPNKFKEILKRPFKVLEDIFDKIMIPVIFALNRSKLFIAPYRKSLSKQAESYKEKIPQNSTPPGTFMLCCLIPPTLFVILNSWLFAIIISVPLIWFMILKPNSWWQSKIILGREQSTGSWLIFVLAIVLMTALAWSIPSIDARTKWMGMARLGALLGIFGLLAMSLNLHTGFTGMTNFGVIFFAGIGSITVSLMSAGYGWYWWQGLLLVIPIALIIGWLLAYPTANLRMDYFAIVTISLGEIVRIALASEPLLRAGTNTSAIGISRYELPFEPWWDSTGAEWFGEIFGFGEAAPYQMLIGLFSLVCLVLVWVVISVMLRSPWGRILRAIREDEEVTQHHGHDVFKTKAGSLAIGAAIAALGGALWAWLNAGIFPSFMSPVNSTFLIWAAFIVGGRASNKGMVFGAFLIVLMNMVFTAFTTAQNDTDHALYFIVEWLNASLDWIIADLIPNLFASDLAIEEAFLGKPITATLSYVKLLLVGLIIILTLMVAPKGMLPEIPYRPERINEGKGGGEAE
;
A
#
# COMPACT_ATOMS: atom_id res chain seq x y z
N MET A 1 10.93 39.41 -30.42
CA MET A 1 12.33 39.67 -30.82
C MET A 1 13.35 39.30 -29.74
N ALA A 2 13.22 39.76 -28.47
CA ALA A 2 14.19 39.45 -27.42
C ALA A 2 14.37 37.94 -27.10
N LEU A 3 13.26 37.18 -27.04
CA LEU A 3 13.29 35.73 -26.78
C LEU A 3 14.06 34.93 -27.86
N GLY A 4 13.98 35.36 -29.13
CA GLY A 4 14.70 34.74 -30.24
C GLY A 4 16.22 34.88 -30.12
N SER A 5 16.71 36.07 -29.76
CA SER A 5 18.14 36.32 -29.53
C SER A 5 18.71 35.56 -28.33
N ILE A 6 17.87 35.31 -27.32
CA ILE A 6 18.23 34.54 -26.12
C ILE A 6 18.33 33.05 -26.45
N LEU A 7 17.40 32.52 -27.25
CA LEU A 7 17.40 31.13 -27.69
C LEU A 7 18.62 30.82 -28.58
N GLU A 8 18.99 31.72 -29.49
CA GLU A 8 20.22 31.62 -30.30
C GLU A 8 21.49 31.60 -29.45
N LYS A 9 21.64 32.54 -28.50
CA LYS A 9 22.80 32.54 -27.59
C LYS A 9 22.83 31.32 -26.66
N SER A 10 21.67 30.77 -26.28
CA SER A 10 21.59 29.57 -25.43
C SER A 10 22.12 28.30 -26.10
N GLY A 11 22.14 28.24 -27.44
CA GLY A 11 22.69 27.12 -28.20
C GLY A 11 24.19 26.90 -28.01
N SER A 12 24.91 27.96 -27.61
CA SER A 12 26.36 27.93 -27.35
C SER A 12 26.74 27.40 -25.95
N LEU A 13 25.76 27.21 -25.05
CA LEU A 13 26.01 26.80 -23.67
C LEU A 13 26.06 25.27 -23.54
N THR A 14 26.94 24.78 -22.66
CA THR A 14 26.92 23.38 -22.21
C THR A 14 25.54 23.02 -21.63
N PRO A 15 25.09 21.76 -21.71
CA PRO A 15 23.75 21.34 -21.29
C PRO A 15 23.36 21.79 -19.87
N ASP A 16 24.29 21.74 -18.93
CA ASP A 16 24.04 22.15 -17.54
C ASP A 16 23.96 23.67 -17.37
N LYS A 17 24.80 24.45 -18.08
CA LYS A 17 24.70 25.92 -18.09
C LYS A 17 23.39 26.39 -18.71
N ARG A 18 22.92 25.70 -19.75
CA ARG A 18 21.61 25.97 -20.37
C ARG A 18 20.45 25.70 -19.40
N LYS A 19 20.49 24.58 -18.67
CA LYS A 19 19.49 24.28 -17.61
C LYS A 19 19.47 25.33 -16.52
N LEU A 20 20.64 25.74 -16.03
CA LEU A 20 20.76 26.79 -15.01
C LEU A 20 20.16 28.11 -15.49
N PHE A 21 20.47 28.50 -16.73
CA PHE A 21 19.94 29.73 -17.34
C PHE A 21 18.41 29.75 -17.39
N PHE A 22 17.78 28.70 -17.92
CA PHE A 22 16.31 28.61 -17.96
C PHE A 22 15.69 28.55 -16.56
N ALA A 23 16.32 27.84 -15.62
CA ALA A 23 15.80 27.75 -14.26
C ALA A 23 15.82 29.12 -13.55
N ILE A 24 16.84 29.95 -13.77
CA ILE A 24 16.87 31.32 -13.23
C ILE A 24 15.76 32.18 -13.82
N ILE A 25 15.51 32.06 -15.14
CA ILE A 25 14.42 32.79 -15.80
C ILE A 25 13.06 32.39 -15.21
N PHE A 26 12.78 31.09 -15.10
CA PHE A 26 11.52 30.61 -14.53
C PHE A 26 11.37 30.96 -13.05
N LEU A 27 12.45 30.95 -12.27
CA LEU A 27 12.40 31.41 -10.86
C LEU A 27 12.00 32.89 -10.78
N PHE A 28 12.55 33.72 -11.66
CA PHE A 28 12.25 35.15 -11.71
C PHE A 28 10.83 35.43 -12.22
N ASP A 29 10.36 34.73 -13.26
CA ASP A 29 8.98 34.79 -13.75
C ASP A 29 7.98 34.36 -12.65
N ALA A 30 8.28 33.24 -11.97
CA ALA A 30 7.50 32.76 -10.84
C ALA A 30 7.44 33.78 -9.71
N TRP A 31 8.56 34.41 -9.38
CA TRP A 31 8.62 35.45 -8.34
C TRP A 31 7.80 36.69 -8.68
N LEU A 32 7.89 37.18 -9.92
CA LEU A 32 7.09 38.31 -10.39
C LEU A 32 5.60 37.98 -10.35
N GLY A 33 5.22 36.76 -10.69
CA GLY A 33 3.83 36.32 -10.61
C GLY A 33 3.36 36.29 -9.16
N LEU A 34 4.13 35.63 -8.29
CA LEU A 34 3.78 35.51 -6.87
C LEU A 34 3.72 36.86 -6.14
N ARG A 35 4.45 37.88 -6.59
CA ARG A 35 4.50 39.17 -5.88
C ARG A 35 3.61 40.24 -6.49
N HIS A 36 3.54 40.28 -7.81
CA HIS A 36 2.95 41.38 -8.55
C HIS A 36 1.84 40.95 -9.52
N GLY A 37 1.55 39.65 -9.65
CA GLY A 37 0.57 39.18 -10.62
C GLY A 37 1.07 39.20 -12.07
N TYR A 38 2.37 39.32 -12.32
CA TYR A 38 2.95 39.39 -13.67
C TYR A 38 3.81 38.16 -13.99
N GLY A 39 3.56 37.47 -15.11
CA GLY A 39 4.35 36.31 -15.52
C GLY A 39 3.65 35.48 -16.60
N LEU A 40 4.33 34.46 -17.13
CA LEU A 40 3.78 33.60 -18.18
C LEU A 40 2.52 32.86 -17.73
N ILE A 41 2.53 32.34 -16.49
CA ILE A 41 1.37 31.67 -15.89
C ILE A 41 0.28 32.70 -15.51
N ALA A 42 0.65 33.94 -15.20
CA ALA A 42 -0.29 35.01 -14.84
C ALA A 42 -1.11 35.54 -16.03
N MET A 43 -0.70 35.24 -17.26
CA MET A 43 -1.47 35.56 -18.47
C MET A 43 -2.62 34.56 -18.74
N LEU A 44 -2.63 33.39 -18.09
CA LEU A 44 -3.69 32.38 -18.32
C LEU A 44 -5.08 32.77 -17.76
N PRO A 45 -5.20 33.34 -16.54
CA PRO A 45 -6.50 33.72 -15.98
C PRO A 45 -7.25 34.80 -16.77
N GLU A 46 -6.53 35.69 -17.48
CA GLU A 46 -7.17 36.72 -18.33
C GLU A 46 -7.92 36.13 -19.54
N LEU A 47 -7.72 34.85 -19.86
CA LEU A 47 -8.35 34.17 -20.99
C LEU A 47 -9.71 33.52 -20.66
N THR A 48 -10.11 33.42 -19.39
CA THR A 48 -11.31 32.66 -18.97
C THR A 48 -12.20 33.47 -18.00
N ALA A 49 -13.52 33.41 -18.19
CA ALA A 49 -14.49 34.33 -17.56
C ALA A 49 -14.78 34.09 -16.06
N ASP A 50 -14.23 33.04 -15.44
CA ASP A 50 -14.52 32.62 -14.05
C ASP A 50 -13.34 32.95 -13.10
N TYR A 51 -13.38 34.16 -12.54
CA TYR A 51 -12.22 34.80 -11.89
C TYR A 51 -11.82 34.23 -10.51
N THR A 52 -12.73 33.62 -9.73
CA THR A 52 -12.46 33.32 -8.31
C THR A 52 -11.77 31.98 -8.06
N ARG A 53 -12.12 30.90 -8.78
CA ARG A 53 -11.50 29.57 -8.61
C ARG A 53 -10.20 29.37 -9.39
N LEU A 54 -10.06 30.01 -10.56
CA LEU A 54 -8.80 29.99 -11.31
C LEU A 54 -7.69 30.76 -10.59
N ASN A 55 -8.03 31.74 -9.75
CA ASN A 55 -7.07 32.50 -8.95
C ASN A 55 -6.27 31.59 -8.00
N ASP A 56 -6.93 30.62 -7.34
CA ASP A 56 -6.23 29.67 -6.48
C ASP A 56 -5.26 28.76 -7.24
N LEU A 57 -5.68 28.27 -8.42
CA LEU A 57 -4.83 27.43 -9.26
C LEU A 57 -3.63 28.20 -9.80
N TYR A 58 -3.82 29.50 -10.08
CA TYR A 58 -2.77 30.43 -10.46
C TYR A 58 -1.67 30.52 -9.38
N TRP A 59 -2.03 30.83 -8.12
CA TRP A 59 -1.05 30.91 -7.02
C TRP A 59 -0.30 29.60 -6.81
N MET A 60 -1.00 28.46 -6.91
CA MET A 60 -0.38 27.14 -6.80
C MET A 60 0.61 26.85 -7.94
N ALA A 61 0.22 27.12 -9.19
CA ALA A 61 1.08 26.90 -10.34
C ALA A 61 2.34 27.76 -10.28
N GLN A 62 2.21 29.03 -9.88
CA GLN A 62 3.34 29.93 -9.70
C GLN A 62 4.27 29.48 -8.56
N ALA A 63 3.71 29.01 -7.44
CA ALA A 63 4.50 28.46 -6.33
C ALA A 63 5.25 27.18 -6.73
N ILE A 64 4.63 26.29 -7.51
CA ILE A 64 5.27 25.08 -8.05
C ILE A 64 6.42 25.46 -8.99
N GLU A 65 6.21 26.43 -9.87
CA GLU A 65 7.26 26.93 -10.76
C GLU A 65 8.43 27.53 -9.97
N PHE A 66 8.14 28.34 -8.94
CA PHE A 66 9.15 28.95 -8.07
C PHE A 66 9.99 27.89 -7.35
N ILE A 67 9.34 26.92 -6.70
CA ILE A 67 10.03 25.87 -5.95
C ILE A 67 10.79 24.94 -6.91
N GLY A 68 10.17 24.57 -8.03
CA GLY A 68 10.76 23.67 -9.03
C GLY A 68 12.00 24.26 -9.68
N SER A 69 11.93 25.52 -10.12
CA SER A 69 13.07 26.24 -10.69
C SER A 69 14.20 26.43 -9.68
N GLY A 70 13.89 26.79 -8.43
CA GLY A 70 14.87 26.87 -7.35
C GLY A 70 15.56 25.54 -7.06
N PHE A 71 14.83 24.42 -7.08
CA PHE A 71 15.40 23.09 -6.92
C PHE A 71 16.33 22.72 -8.09
N VAL A 72 15.95 23.04 -9.32
CA VAL A 72 16.80 22.82 -10.51
C VAL A 72 18.08 23.64 -10.42
N ILE A 73 18.02 24.88 -9.92
CA ILE A 73 19.20 25.72 -9.67
C ILE A 73 20.11 25.03 -8.65
N ILE A 74 19.56 24.65 -7.48
CA ILE A 74 20.34 24.02 -6.41
C ILE A 74 21.01 22.74 -6.91
N HIS A 75 20.27 21.89 -7.61
CA HIS A 75 20.80 20.65 -8.18
C HIS A 75 21.88 20.88 -9.24
N THR A 76 21.65 21.83 -10.14
CA THR A 76 22.56 22.09 -11.27
C THR A 76 23.85 22.74 -10.79
N VAL A 77 23.78 23.69 -9.86
CA VAL A 77 24.97 24.29 -9.22
C VAL A 77 25.78 23.23 -8.49
N SER A 78 25.12 22.28 -7.79
CA SER A 78 25.83 21.18 -7.12
C SER A 78 26.65 20.30 -8.08
N LYS A 79 26.35 20.27 -9.38
CA LYS A 79 27.13 19.53 -10.38
C LYS A 79 28.28 20.35 -10.98
N MET A 80 28.15 21.68 -10.98
CA MET A 80 29.17 22.58 -11.53
C MET A 80 30.32 22.84 -10.54
N VAL A 81 30.05 22.74 -9.24
CA VAL A 81 31.06 22.98 -8.21
C VAL A 81 31.90 21.72 -7.99
N ASN A 82 33.23 21.87 -7.92
CA ASN A 82 34.19 20.79 -7.70
C ASN A 82 34.97 20.96 -6.37
N GLY A 83 35.60 19.88 -5.90
CA GLY A 83 36.48 19.91 -4.71
C GLY A 83 35.73 20.07 -3.37
N TRP A 84 36.35 20.79 -2.42
CA TRP A 84 35.77 21.01 -1.09
C TRP A 84 34.47 21.82 -1.16
N PHE A 85 34.39 22.82 -2.04
CA PHE A 85 33.18 23.65 -2.25
C PHE A 85 31.97 22.81 -2.67
N ALA A 86 32.18 21.74 -3.44
CA ALA A 86 31.10 20.84 -3.84
C ALA A 86 30.52 20.11 -2.63
N THR A 87 31.39 19.74 -1.69
CA THR A 87 31.01 19.06 -0.45
C THR A 87 30.29 20.04 0.49
N PHE A 88 30.83 21.26 0.62
CA PHE A 88 30.20 22.33 1.39
C PHE A 88 28.81 22.66 0.86
N TYR A 89 28.68 22.89 -0.46
CA TYR A 89 27.41 23.20 -1.11
C TYR A 89 26.36 22.10 -0.93
N LYS A 90 26.75 20.83 -1.10
CA LYS A 90 25.86 19.68 -0.87
C LYS A 90 25.43 19.55 0.60
N PHE A 91 26.27 19.97 1.53
CA PHE A 91 25.93 19.97 2.95
C PHE A 91 24.99 21.12 3.31
N THR A 92 25.16 22.29 2.69
CA THR A 92 24.30 23.47 2.91
C THR A 92 23.00 23.46 2.09
N SER A 93 22.88 22.58 1.08
CA SER A 93 21.73 22.56 0.17
C SER A 93 20.37 22.35 0.86
N PRO A 94 20.22 21.56 1.95
CA PRO A 94 18.93 21.47 2.65
C PRO A 94 18.50 22.81 3.26
N LEU A 95 19.45 23.60 3.75
CA LEU A 95 19.18 24.91 4.31
C LEU A 95 18.79 25.92 3.22
N LEU A 96 19.42 25.83 2.04
CA LEU A 96 19.03 26.62 0.86
C LEU A 96 17.59 26.30 0.41
N ILE A 97 17.17 25.04 0.49
CA ILE A 97 15.79 24.64 0.18
C ILE A 97 14.83 25.27 1.18
N ILE A 98 15.12 25.25 2.48
CA ILE A 98 14.26 25.89 3.49
C ILE A 98 14.13 27.40 3.24
N VAL A 99 15.24 28.07 2.92
CA VAL A 99 15.23 29.50 2.56
C VAL A 99 14.40 29.75 1.30
N LEU A 100 14.52 28.90 0.27
CA LEU A 100 13.72 28.98 -0.95
C LEU A 100 12.21 28.85 -0.64
N PHE A 101 11.81 27.88 0.19
CA PHE A 101 10.41 27.72 0.62
C PHE A 101 9.91 28.94 1.42
N GLY A 102 10.71 29.44 2.37
CA GLY A 102 10.37 30.65 3.11
C GLY A 102 10.21 31.86 2.20
N TRP A 103 11.06 31.99 1.18
CA TRP A 103 10.96 33.07 0.19
C TRP A 103 9.73 32.94 -0.70
N CYS A 104 9.37 31.71 -1.10
CA CYS A 104 8.14 31.44 -1.83
C CYS A 104 6.91 31.86 -1.01
N ILE A 105 6.84 31.45 0.26
CA ILE A 105 5.75 31.78 1.19
C ILE A 105 5.66 33.31 1.37
N GLU A 106 6.78 33.97 1.61
CA GLU A 106 6.82 35.44 1.77
C GLU A 106 6.31 36.14 0.51
N ALA A 107 6.81 35.76 -0.68
CA ALA A 107 6.39 36.34 -1.94
C ALA A 107 4.88 36.15 -2.17
N MET A 108 4.38 34.92 -1.97
CA MET A 108 2.97 34.57 -2.12
C MET A 108 2.07 35.35 -1.15
N MET A 109 2.44 35.43 0.13
CA MET A 109 1.63 36.14 1.14
C MET A 109 1.60 37.65 0.88
N LEU A 110 2.73 38.23 0.46
CA LEU A 110 2.77 39.64 0.04
C LEU A 110 1.91 39.89 -1.20
N GLY A 111 1.98 39.02 -2.22
CA GLY A 111 1.18 39.15 -3.44
C GLY A 111 -0.33 39.01 -3.19
N MET A 112 -0.73 38.19 -2.22
CA MET A 112 -2.12 38.05 -1.79
C MET A 112 -2.58 39.16 -0.83
N GLY A 113 -1.68 40.00 -0.32
CA GLY A 113 -1.98 40.98 0.72
C GLY A 113 -2.40 40.36 2.06
N LYS A 114 -1.98 39.12 2.33
CA LYS A 114 -2.31 38.37 3.55
C LYS A 114 -1.10 38.28 4.49
N SER A 115 -1.35 37.95 5.75
CA SER A 115 -0.30 37.69 6.75
C SER A 115 -0.45 36.30 7.35
N ALA A 116 0.67 35.62 7.57
CA ALA A 116 0.70 34.26 8.12
C ALA A 116 1.74 34.13 9.22
N ILE A 117 1.35 33.47 10.31
CA ILE A 117 2.23 33.26 11.47
C ILE A 117 2.57 31.78 11.56
N VAL A 118 3.84 31.45 11.39
CA VAL A 118 4.38 30.09 11.54
C VAL A 118 5.12 30.01 12.86
N SER A 119 4.68 29.15 13.76
CA SER A 119 5.25 29.01 15.10
C SER A 119 6.05 27.72 15.23
N PHE A 120 7.34 27.81 15.54
CA PHE A 120 8.20 26.66 15.81
C PHE A 120 8.54 26.58 17.30
N ASN A 121 8.16 25.48 17.94
CA ASN A 121 8.70 25.07 19.22
C ASN A 121 9.69 23.91 19.00
N LEU A 122 11.00 24.19 19.06
CA LEU A 122 12.05 23.21 18.72
C LEU A 122 11.98 21.96 19.59
N ALA A 123 11.70 22.10 20.89
CA ALA A 123 11.57 20.96 21.77
C ALA A 123 10.32 20.13 21.43
N SER A 124 9.15 20.77 21.32
CA SER A 124 7.90 20.09 20.99
C SER A 124 7.96 19.35 19.66
N HIS A 125 8.45 20.00 18.60
CA HIS A 125 8.57 19.38 17.28
C HIS A 125 9.74 18.40 17.20
N GLY A 126 10.84 18.63 17.93
CA GLY A 126 11.95 17.68 18.04
C GLY A 126 11.49 16.36 18.65
N PHE A 127 10.82 16.41 19.80
CA PHE A 127 10.30 15.20 20.46
C PHE A 127 9.14 14.56 19.70
N THR A 128 8.25 15.35 19.08
CA THR A 128 7.19 14.79 18.22
C THR A 128 7.79 14.11 16.98
N GLY A 129 8.85 14.68 16.39
CA GLY A 129 9.63 14.05 15.33
C GLY A 129 10.28 12.74 15.77
N LEU A 130 10.80 12.66 17.00
CA LEU A 130 11.31 11.41 17.58
C LEU A 130 10.23 10.36 17.82
N VAL A 131 9.02 10.74 18.22
CA VAL A 131 7.87 9.82 18.34
C VAL A 131 7.57 9.20 16.99
N TRP A 132 7.41 10.01 15.93
CA TRP A 132 7.16 9.48 14.59
C TRP A 132 8.32 8.66 14.05
N ALA A 133 9.57 9.08 14.33
CA ALA A 133 10.76 8.32 13.98
C ALA A 133 10.75 6.94 14.65
N ALA A 134 10.42 6.85 15.94
CA ALA A 134 10.29 5.58 16.65
C ALA A 134 9.19 4.71 16.05
N THR A 135 8.00 5.25 15.78
CA THR A 135 6.90 4.51 15.15
C THR A 135 7.30 3.92 13.79
N TYR A 136 7.91 4.73 12.92
CA TYR A 136 8.34 4.24 11.60
C TYR A 136 9.51 3.26 11.70
N LEU A 137 10.43 3.47 12.65
CA LEU A 137 11.58 2.62 12.87
C LEU A 137 11.18 1.21 13.33
N ALA A 138 10.13 1.06 14.14
CA ALA A 138 9.63 -0.24 14.59
C ALA A 138 9.22 -1.17 13.43
N ILE A 139 8.63 -0.61 12.38
CA ILE A 139 8.28 -1.35 11.16
C ILE A 139 9.50 -1.44 10.25
N ALA A 140 10.20 -0.33 10.02
CA ALA A 140 11.30 -0.25 9.07
C ALA A 140 12.48 -1.15 9.43
N ALA A 141 12.80 -1.33 10.72
CA ALA A 141 13.86 -2.22 11.16
C ALA A 141 13.54 -3.70 10.86
N GLY A 142 12.28 -4.12 11.09
CA GLY A 142 11.81 -5.46 10.73
C GLY A 142 11.81 -5.68 9.22
N LEU A 143 11.22 -4.76 8.45
CA LEU A 143 11.25 -4.79 6.99
C LEU A 143 12.68 -4.81 6.43
N THR A 144 13.60 -4.06 7.03
CA THR A 144 15.01 -4.04 6.61
C THR A 144 15.66 -5.40 6.81
N LEU A 145 15.33 -6.09 7.91
CA LEU A 145 15.82 -7.44 8.19
C LEU A 145 15.26 -8.45 7.16
N THR A 146 13.95 -8.42 6.87
CA THR A 146 13.35 -9.30 5.86
C THR A 146 13.90 -9.02 4.48
N TYR A 147 14.05 -7.75 4.08
CA TYR A 147 14.65 -7.40 2.79
C TYR A 147 16.10 -7.89 2.68
N ARG A 148 16.89 -7.72 3.75
CA ARG A 148 18.30 -8.12 3.74
C ARG A 148 18.45 -9.63 3.58
N VAL A 149 17.68 -10.41 4.33
CA VAL A 149 17.86 -11.87 4.42
C VAL A 149 17.02 -12.61 3.39
N GLN A 150 15.80 -12.16 3.11
CA GLN A 150 14.82 -12.84 2.26
C GLN A 150 14.65 -12.20 0.87
N GLN A 151 15.20 -11.01 0.64
CA GLN A 151 15.25 -10.34 -0.68
C GLN A 151 13.86 -9.98 -1.27
N TYR A 152 12.85 -9.75 -0.43
CA TYR A 152 11.55 -9.20 -0.85
C TYR A 152 10.95 -8.25 0.19
N GLY A 153 10.02 -7.39 -0.25
CA GLY A 153 9.26 -6.50 0.62
C GLY A 153 8.04 -7.14 1.26
N ASN A 154 8.04 -7.21 2.58
CA ASN A 154 6.96 -7.84 3.33
C ASN A 154 5.85 -6.83 3.69
N PHE A 155 4.80 -6.74 2.86
CA PHE A 155 3.64 -5.88 3.12
C PHE A 155 2.82 -6.27 4.36
N ALA A 156 3.00 -7.49 4.91
CA ALA A 156 2.38 -7.87 6.17
C ALA A 156 3.08 -7.29 7.40
N GLN A 157 4.22 -6.59 7.26
CA GLN A 157 5.01 -6.15 8.41
C GLN A 157 4.21 -5.24 9.37
N SER A 158 3.43 -4.31 8.83
CA SER A 158 2.61 -3.42 9.66
C SER A 158 1.51 -4.16 10.41
N GLU A 159 1.02 -5.28 9.88
CA GLU A 159 0.02 -6.09 10.59
C GLU A 159 0.62 -6.73 11.83
N TYR A 160 1.91 -7.12 11.81
CA TYR A 160 2.56 -7.60 13.03
C TYR A 160 2.63 -6.52 14.12
N LEU A 161 2.79 -5.24 13.73
CA LEU A 161 2.71 -4.12 14.67
C LEU A 161 1.30 -3.98 15.26
N VAL A 162 0.26 -4.04 14.41
CA VAL A 162 -1.12 -3.96 14.87
C VAL A 162 -1.47 -5.17 15.76
N PHE A 163 -1.05 -6.38 15.41
CA PHE A 163 -1.22 -7.56 16.26
C PHE A 163 -0.54 -7.40 17.63
N GLY A 164 0.68 -6.84 17.67
CA GLY A 164 1.34 -6.56 18.95
C GLY A 164 0.56 -5.56 19.81
N SER A 165 -0.06 -4.57 19.17
CA SER A 165 -0.95 -3.61 19.82
C SER A 165 -2.18 -4.29 20.42
N TYR A 166 -2.81 -5.19 19.67
CA TYR A 166 -3.97 -5.96 20.14
C TYR A 166 -3.61 -6.99 21.20
N ILE A 167 -2.43 -7.60 21.16
CA ILE A 167 -1.94 -8.48 22.25
C ILE A 167 -1.88 -7.68 23.56
N ALA A 168 -1.36 -6.45 23.52
CA ALA A 168 -1.33 -5.59 24.70
C ALA A 168 -2.74 -5.28 25.22
N LEU A 169 -3.67 -4.94 24.32
CA LEU A 169 -5.08 -4.72 24.66
C LEU A 169 -5.73 -5.96 25.26
N SER A 170 -5.49 -7.16 24.71
CA SER A 170 -6.01 -8.41 25.28
C SER A 170 -5.49 -8.66 26.69
N MET A 171 -4.20 -8.40 26.91
CA MET A 171 -3.59 -8.61 28.22
C MET A 171 -4.10 -7.60 29.25
N MET A 172 -4.44 -6.38 28.83
CA MET A 172 -4.98 -5.33 29.69
C MET A 172 -6.32 -5.74 30.28
N TRP A 173 -7.12 -6.45 29.50
CA TRP A 173 -8.42 -7.00 29.87
C TRP A 173 -8.36 -8.46 30.36
N SER A 174 -7.19 -8.92 30.82
CA SER A 174 -7.06 -10.28 31.37
C SER A 174 -7.19 -10.27 32.89
N GLU A 175 -7.78 -11.31 33.46
CA GLU A 175 -7.99 -11.50 34.92
C GLU A 175 -6.73 -11.24 35.76
N ARG A 176 -5.56 -11.57 35.20
CA ARG A 176 -4.28 -11.41 35.87
C ARG A 176 -3.89 -9.95 36.06
N TYR A 177 -4.23 -9.07 35.12
CA TYR A 177 -3.73 -7.69 35.07
C TYR A 177 -4.85 -6.64 35.16
N TRP A 178 -6.11 -7.02 34.94
CA TRP A 178 -7.26 -6.12 35.06
C TRP A 178 -7.43 -5.48 36.45
N PRO A 179 -7.21 -6.19 37.57
CA PRO A 179 -7.23 -5.57 38.89
C PRO A 179 -6.24 -4.42 39.01
N ASP A 180 -5.03 -4.59 38.49
CA ASP A 180 -3.94 -3.59 38.53
C ASP A 180 -4.26 -2.39 37.62
N VAL A 181 -4.74 -2.64 36.39
CA VAL A 181 -5.13 -1.58 35.43
C VAL A 181 -6.31 -0.74 35.93
N SER A 182 -7.22 -1.34 36.70
CA SER A 182 -8.43 -0.69 37.21
C SER A 182 -8.25 0.03 38.55
N MET A 183 -7.07 -0.05 39.18
CA MET A 183 -6.78 0.59 40.47
C MET A 183 -6.95 2.13 40.46
N ALA A 184 -7.01 2.71 41.65
CA ALA A 184 -7.10 4.15 41.84
C ALA A 184 -5.79 4.84 41.47
N LYS A 185 -5.87 6.10 41.03
CA LYS A 185 -4.69 6.91 40.72
C LYS A 185 -3.91 7.17 42.01
N ASP A 186 -2.76 6.55 42.17
CA ASP A 186 -1.93 6.65 43.38
C ASP A 186 -0.61 7.41 43.14
N GLY A 187 -0.31 7.74 41.88
CA GLY A 187 0.87 8.48 41.45
C GLY A 187 2.12 7.61 41.26
N ILE A 188 2.02 6.29 41.42
CA ILE A 188 3.13 5.35 41.30
C ILE A 188 3.01 4.59 39.99
N LEU A 189 4.02 4.73 39.14
CA LEU A 189 3.98 4.12 37.83
C LEU A 189 4.28 2.62 37.89
N GLU A 190 3.31 1.79 37.50
CA GLU A 190 3.53 0.35 37.38
C GLU A 190 4.15 -0.03 36.03
N TRP A 191 5.31 -0.70 36.09
CA TRP A 191 6.06 -1.12 34.92
C TRP A 191 5.87 -2.59 34.56
N ASP A 192 5.45 -3.43 35.51
CA ASP A 192 5.41 -4.89 35.33
C ASP A 192 4.50 -5.27 34.15
N PHE A 193 3.28 -4.74 34.15
CA PHE A 193 2.33 -5.02 33.09
C PHE A 193 2.82 -4.55 31.71
N LEU A 194 3.41 -3.35 31.62
CA LEU A 194 3.99 -2.84 30.37
C LEU A 194 5.12 -3.73 29.86
N ILE A 195 6.01 -4.19 30.75
CA ILE A 195 7.14 -5.07 30.40
C ILE A 195 6.61 -6.41 29.89
N TRP A 196 5.65 -7.03 30.58
CA TRP A 196 5.05 -8.29 30.12
C TRP A 196 4.30 -8.14 28.81
N ALA A 197 3.56 -7.04 28.62
CA ALA A 197 2.92 -6.73 27.34
C ALA A 197 3.96 -6.61 26.23
N CYS A 198 5.10 -5.95 26.47
CA CYS A 198 6.19 -5.83 25.50
C CYS A 198 6.82 -7.19 25.17
N VAL A 199 7.07 -8.03 26.17
CA VAL A 199 7.63 -9.39 25.98
C VAL A 199 6.65 -10.28 25.21
N ALA A 200 5.38 -10.30 25.61
CA ALA A 200 4.34 -11.06 24.92
C ALA A 200 4.13 -10.56 23.49
N GLY A 201 4.09 -9.24 23.30
CA GLY A 201 4.04 -8.60 21.99
C GLY A 201 5.18 -9.04 21.10
N PHE A 202 6.43 -9.06 21.60
CA PHE A 202 7.59 -9.55 20.84
C PHE A 202 7.50 -11.05 20.51
N VAL A 203 7.19 -11.89 21.50
CA VAL A 203 7.21 -13.35 21.34
C VAL A 203 6.05 -13.84 20.46
N LEU A 204 4.81 -13.45 20.77
CA LEU A 204 3.63 -13.94 20.08
C LEU A 204 3.57 -13.46 18.63
N THR A 205 3.94 -12.19 18.35
CA THR A 205 4.03 -11.71 16.97
C THR A 205 5.22 -12.32 16.23
N GLY A 206 6.34 -12.58 16.93
CA GLY A 206 7.47 -13.32 16.37
C GLY A 206 7.05 -14.73 15.95
N LEU A 207 6.32 -15.45 16.79
CA LEU A 207 5.76 -16.77 16.47
C LEU A 207 4.80 -16.70 15.29
N LEU A 208 3.95 -15.67 15.23
CA LEU A 208 3.05 -15.44 14.11
C LEU A 208 3.81 -15.21 12.80
N GLY A 209 4.86 -14.39 12.80
CA GLY A 209 5.71 -14.17 11.62
C GLY A 209 6.44 -15.43 11.17
N ALA A 210 6.93 -16.23 12.11
CA ALA A 210 7.52 -17.54 11.85
C ALA A 210 6.51 -18.53 11.26
N LEU A 211 5.27 -18.56 11.78
CA LEU A 211 4.18 -19.38 11.27
C LEU A 211 3.83 -18.99 9.83
N MET A 212 3.75 -17.68 9.54
CA MET A 212 3.44 -17.19 8.19
C MET A 212 4.54 -17.52 7.18
N ASP A 213 5.82 -17.46 7.59
CA ASP A 213 6.91 -17.95 6.73
C ASP A 213 6.77 -19.45 6.46
N LEU A 214 6.50 -20.25 7.48
CA LEU A 214 6.38 -21.71 7.35
C LEU A 214 5.21 -22.14 6.46
N VAL A 215 4.02 -21.55 6.68
CA VAL A 215 2.78 -21.97 6.02
C VAL A 215 2.69 -21.41 4.61
N VAL A 216 3.11 -20.16 4.41
CA VAL A 216 2.90 -19.42 3.16
C VAL A 216 4.22 -19.20 2.43
N MET A 217 5.15 -18.42 3.00
CA MET A 217 6.29 -17.91 2.24
C MET A 217 7.24 -19.01 1.77
N ARG A 218 7.54 -19.97 2.63
CA ARG A 218 8.37 -21.15 2.34
C ARG A 218 7.87 -21.92 1.12
N ARG A 219 6.55 -22.07 0.98
CA ARG A 219 5.97 -22.81 -0.16
C ARG A 219 6.20 -22.10 -1.49
N PHE A 220 6.14 -20.77 -1.50
CA PHE A 220 6.42 -19.97 -2.69
C PHE A 220 7.90 -19.93 -3.02
N ARG A 221 8.75 -19.76 -2.01
CA ARG A 221 10.21 -19.82 -2.13
C ARG A 221 10.67 -21.14 -2.75
N ASN A 222 10.13 -22.27 -2.27
CA ASN A 222 10.43 -23.60 -2.82
C ASN A 222 9.95 -23.81 -4.27
N LYS A 223 9.03 -22.99 -4.77
CA LYS A 223 8.56 -23.01 -6.16
C LYS A 223 9.33 -22.06 -7.07
N GLY A 224 10.38 -21.40 -6.58
CA GLY A 224 11.15 -20.41 -7.35
C GLY A 224 10.35 -19.15 -7.66
N ALA A 225 9.42 -18.76 -6.78
CA ALA A 225 8.65 -17.53 -6.96
C ALA A 225 9.58 -16.30 -6.97
N THR A 226 9.35 -15.36 -7.89
CA THR A 226 10.14 -14.13 -7.95
C THR A 226 9.88 -13.25 -6.73
N PRO A 227 10.81 -12.34 -6.36
CA PRO A 227 10.61 -11.39 -5.26
C PRO A 227 9.31 -10.60 -5.35
N GLN A 228 8.89 -10.23 -6.56
CA GLN A 228 7.62 -9.54 -6.82
C GLN A 228 6.41 -10.40 -6.43
N VAL A 229 6.42 -11.69 -6.76
CA VAL A 229 5.37 -12.62 -6.34
C VAL A 229 5.37 -12.75 -4.81
N MET A 230 6.55 -12.75 -4.19
CA MET A 230 6.65 -12.82 -2.72
C MET A 230 6.09 -11.58 -2.04
N MET A 231 6.36 -10.38 -2.57
CA MET A 231 5.74 -9.13 -2.12
C MET A 231 4.22 -9.19 -2.18
N ILE A 232 3.68 -9.67 -3.30
CA ILE A 232 2.25 -9.84 -3.51
C ILE A 232 1.63 -10.83 -2.53
N VAL A 233 2.28 -11.98 -2.30
CA VAL A 233 1.79 -12.99 -1.35
C VAL A 233 1.72 -12.42 0.06
N SER A 234 2.72 -11.62 0.46
CA SER A 234 2.73 -10.95 1.77
C SER A 234 1.57 -9.98 1.95
N LEU A 235 1.04 -9.43 0.87
CA LEU A 235 -0.14 -8.59 0.91
C LEU A 235 -1.42 -9.40 1.16
N GLY A 236 -1.53 -10.59 0.55
CA GLY A 236 -2.60 -11.53 0.87
C GLY A 236 -2.55 -11.96 2.34
N VAL A 237 -1.35 -12.20 2.88
CA VAL A 237 -1.15 -12.47 4.31
C VAL A 237 -1.60 -11.28 5.16
N ALA A 238 -1.26 -10.06 4.78
CA ALA A 238 -1.68 -8.85 5.50
C ALA A 238 -3.22 -8.74 5.60
N MET A 239 -3.93 -9.03 4.52
CA MET A 239 -5.40 -9.03 4.51
C MET A 239 -5.99 -10.10 5.42
N VAL A 240 -5.42 -11.31 5.40
CA VAL A 240 -5.86 -12.40 6.28
C VAL A 240 -5.64 -12.02 7.75
N LEU A 241 -4.45 -11.53 8.08
CA LEU A 241 -4.10 -11.07 9.42
C LEU A 241 -5.07 -9.98 9.90
N ARG A 242 -5.29 -8.95 9.08
CA ARG A 242 -6.24 -7.89 9.45
C ARG A 242 -7.66 -8.40 9.61
N ALA A 243 -8.12 -9.26 8.72
CA ALA A 243 -9.45 -9.83 8.83
C ALA A 243 -9.62 -10.63 10.12
N CYS A 244 -8.59 -11.35 10.58
CA CYS A 244 -8.60 -12.00 11.89
C CYS A 244 -8.77 -11.00 13.04
N LEU A 245 -8.12 -9.83 12.98
CA LEU A 245 -8.30 -8.78 13.99
C LEU A 245 -9.70 -8.18 13.95
N TYR A 246 -10.24 -7.91 12.77
CA TYR A 246 -11.61 -7.42 12.62
C TYR A 246 -12.66 -8.42 13.10
N LEU A 247 -12.47 -9.71 12.81
CA LEU A 247 -13.36 -10.77 13.29
C LEU A 247 -13.29 -10.90 14.81
N ARG A 248 -12.11 -10.66 15.43
CA ARG A 248 -11.94 -10.79 16.88
C ARG A 248 -12.34 -9.53 17.66
N TYR A 249 -11.98 -8.34 17.19
CA TYR A 249 -12.11 -7.08 17.94
C TYR A 249 -13.10 -6.09 17.32
N GLY A 250 -13.62 -6.37 16.13
CA GLY A 250 -14.46 -5.43 15.39
C GLY A 250 -13.71 -4.19 14.93
N SER A 251 -14.47 -3.13 14.63
CA SER A 251 -13.96 -1.84 14.18
C SER A 251 -13.82 -0.81 15.31
N SER A 252 -14.00 -1.22 16.58
CA SER A 252 -13.87 -0.30 17.70
C SER A 252 -12.44 0.22 17.83
N THR A 253 -12.34 1.46 18.31
CA THR A 253 -11.06 2.12 18.52
C THR A 253 -10.71 2.09 20.00
N GLU A 254 -9.69 1.33 20.35
CA GLU A 254 -9.33 1.06 21.75
C GLU A 254 -7.92 1.59 22.06
N LEU A 255 -7.72 2.09 23.27
CA LEU A 255 -6.43 2.63 23.71
C LEU A 255 -5.80 1.69 24.72
N PHE A 256 -4.53 1.36 24.55
CA PHE A 256 -3.79 0.58 25.53
C PHE A 256 -3.33 1.50 26.67
N VAL A 257 -3.77 1.20 27.88
CA VAL A 257 -3.45 1.95 29.09
C VAL A 257 -2.93 0.95 30.12
N PRO A 258 -1.60 0.78 30.25
CA PRO A 258 -1.06 -0.21 31.16
C PRO A 258 -1.34 0.10 32.63
N ASP A 259 -1.47 1.39 32.95
CA ASP A 259 -1.91 1.87 34.24
C ASP A 259 -2.47 3.29 34.02
N LYS A 260 -3.49 3.69 34.78
CA LYS A 260 -4.14 5.01 34.67
C LYS A 260 -3.16 6.16 34.86
N ASP A 261 -2.09 5.95 35.63
CA ASP A 261 -1.13 7.00 35.94
C ASP A 261 -0.26 7.39 34.75
N TRP A 262 -0.13 6.52 33.74
CA TRP A 262 0.47 6.87 32.44
C TRP A 262 -0.27 7.97 31.68
N ARG A 263 -1.53 8.25 32.05
CA ARG A 263 -2.45 9.14 31.32
C ARG A 263 -2.79 10.41 32.09
N MET A 264 -2.19 10.63 33.26
CA MET A 264 -2.41 11.88 33.99
C MET A 264 -1.77 13.06 33.25
N THR A 265 -2.37 14.24 33.42
CA THR A 265 -1.83 15.49 32.88
C THR A 265 -0.50 15.89 33.54
N THR A 266 -0.24 15.38 34.74
CA THR A 266 1.02 15.53 35.50
C THR A 266 2.12 14.56 35.05
N SER A 267 1.78 13.47 34.35
CA SER A 267 2.70 12.41 33.93
C SER A 267 3.50 12.79 32.67
N LYS A 268 4.23 13.88 32.79
CA LYS A 268 5.01 14.50 31.72
C LYS A 268 6.29 15.09 32.30
N TRP A 269 7.36 15.06 31.53
CA TRP A 269 8.52 15.89 31.82
C TRP A 269 8.27 17.29 31.26
N GLU A 270 8.35 18.28 32.13
CA GLU A 270 8.26 19.69 31.75
C GLU A 270 9.65 20.19 31.34
N ILE A 271 9.73 20.73 30.13
CA ILE A 271 10.94 21.25 29.52
C ILE A 271 10.65 22.71 29.21
N ASP A 272 11.46 23.62 29.72
CA ASP A 272 11.37 25.04 29.37
C ASP A 272 11.83 25.24 27.93
N THR A 273 11.01 25.92 27.13
CA THR A 273 11.22 26.07 25.69
C THR A 273 10.91 27.50 25.24
N VAL A 274 11.49 27.86 24.10
CA VAL A 274 11.13 29.08 23.39
C VAL A 274 10.35 28.70 22.12
N VAL A 275 9.24 29.38 21.90
CA VAL A 275 8.49 29.34 20.65
C VAL A 275 8.96 30.50 19.78
N HIS A 276 9.56 30.19 18.64
CA HIS A 276 9.91 31.19 17.64
C HIS A 276 8.76 31.34 16.66
N LYS A 277 8.13 32.51 16.63
CA LYS A 277 7.07 32.87 15.70
C LYS A 277 7.67 33.65 14.53
N PHE A 278 7.42 33.20 13.31
CA PHE A 278 7.82 33.88 12.08
C PHE A 278 6.58 34.40 11.36
N THR A 279 6.56 35.71 11.10
CA THR A 279 5.44 36.40 10.43
C THR A 279 5.79 36.65 8.96
N PHE A 280 5.09 35.96 8.07
CA PHE A 280 5.21 36.10 6.61
C PHE A 280 4.11 37.00 6.05
N GLY A 281 4.41 37.72 4.96
CA GLY A 281 3.44 38.58 4.27
C GLY A 281 3.39 40.02 4.80
N VAL A 282 2.19 40.62 4.79
CA VAL A 282 1.97 42.01 5.25
C VAL A 282 2.22 42.11 6.75
N ARG A 283 3.04 43.08 7.17
CA ARG A 283 3.43 43.28 8.58
C ARG A 283 3.05 44.69 9.04
N ASP A 284 1.90 44.81 9.68
CA ASP A 284 1.44 46.07 10.30
C ASP A 284 2.09 46.25 11.67
N ALA A 285 3.38 46.61 11.69
CA ALA A 285 4.21 46.82 12.90
C ALA A 285 4.58 45.56 13.74
N ILE A 286 4.25 44.36 13.26
CA ILE A 286 4.70 43.09 13.87
C ILE A 286 6.11 42.74 13.34
N PRO A 287 7.09 42.42 14.19
CA PRO A 287 8.42 41.99 13.73
C PRO A 287 8.33 40.68 12.93
N PHE A 288 9.30 40.46 12.03
CA PHE A 288 9.41 39.18 11.31
C PHE A 288 9.53 37.99 12.26
N HIS A 289 10.17 38.20 13.41
CA HIS A 289 10.47 37.18 14.39
C HIS A 289 10.11 37.67 15.80
N GLU A 290 9.39 36.83 16.54
CA GLU A 290 9.02 37.05 17.93
C GLU A 290 9.27 35.76 18.72
N GLU A 291 9.77 35.90 19.95
CA GLU A 291 10.00 34.78 20.86
C GLU A 291 8.98 34.79 21.99
N ALA A 292 8.45 33.62 22.32
CA ALA A 292 7.56 33.44 23.46
C ALA A 292 8.03 32.24 24.30
N GLU A 293 8.27 32.48 25.59
CA GLU A 293 8.57 31.42 26.54
C GLU A 293 7.35 30.51 26.73
N LYS A 294 7.58 29.19 26.72
CA LYS A 294 6.55 28.19 26.88
C LYS A 294 7.12 26.92 27.48
N VAL A 295 6.37 26.26 28.36
CA VAL A 295 6.74 24.96 28.89
C VAL A 295 6.17 23.85 28.00
N PHE A 296 7.02 22.96 27.51
CA PHE A 296 6.62 21.77 26.77
C PHE A 296 6.57 20.55 27.70
N GLY A 297 5.45 19.83 27.67
CA GLY A 297 5.29 18.59 28.42
C GLY A 297 5.52 17.35 27.57
N LEU A 298 6.64 16.66 27.73
CA LEU A 298 6.86 15.35 27.14
C LEU A 298 6.18 14.27 28.01
N ALA A 299 5.01 13.81 27.57
CA ALA A 299 4.31 12.73 28.27
C ALA A 299 5.13 11.44 28.34
N TRP A 300 5.12 10.75 29.48
CA TRP A 300 5.97 9.58 29.73
C TRP A 300 5.70 8.43 28.76
N TYR A 301 4.44 8.20 28.36
CA TYR A 301 4.12 7.17 27.36
C TYR A 301 4.75 7.44 25.98
N LYS A 302 4.94 8.71 25.59
CA LYS A 302 5.67 9.08 24.37
C LYS A 302 7.17 8.81 24.52
N ALA A 303 7.72 9.12 25.70
CA ALA A 303 9.13 8.82 26.00
C ALA A 303 9.40 7.31 26.01
N ALA A 304 8.48 6.51 26.58
CA ALA A 304 8.58 5.05 26.60
C ALA A 304 8.64 4.44 25.19
N LEU A 305 7.82 4.93 24.25
CA LEU A 305 7.90 4.55 22.84
C LEU A 305 9.28 4.86 22.24
N ILE A 306 9.77 6.08 22.41
CA ILE A 306 11.07 6.50 21.87
C ILE A 306 12.18 5.61 22.42
N ILE A 307 12.29 5.52 23.74
CA ILE A 307 13.38 4.78 24.40
C ILE A 307 13.28 3.29 24.06
N GLY A 308 12.09 2.69 24.16
CA GLY A 308 11.88 1.28 23.91
C GLY A 308 12.20 0.86 22.48
N VAL A 309 11.74 1.61 21.47
CA VAL A 309 12.00 1.25 20.07
C VAL A 309 13.47 1.46 19.71
N PHE A 310 14.10 2.57 20.10
CA PHE A 310 15.52 2.77 19.81
C PHE A 310 16.41 1.75 20.54
N ALA A 311 16.07 1.38 21.78
CA ALA A 311 16.77 0.33 22.52
C ALA A 311 16.62 -1.05 21.88
N SER A 312 15.41 -1.44 21.44
CA SER A 312 15.18 -2.74 20.79
C SER A 312 15.89 -2.84 19.43
N VAL A 313 15.93 -1.75 18.65
CA VAL A 313 16.68 -1.69 17.38
C VAL A 313 18.18 -1.69 17.62
N PHE A 314 18.66 -1.04 18.68
CA PHE A 314 20.06 -1.12 19.10
C PHE A 314 20.43 -2.55 19.50
N ALA A 315 19.57 -3.25 20.23
CA ALA A 315 19.75 -4.67 20.55
C ALA A 315 19.81 -5.54 19.28
N LEU A 316 18.93 -5.30 18.29
CA LEU A 316 18.99 -5.96 16.99
C LEU A 316 20.33 -5.69 16.27
N LEU A 317 20.81 -4.44 16.27
CA LEU A 317 22.11 -4.09 15.68
C LEU A 317 23.27 -4.81 16.36
N MET A 318 23.23 -4.96 17.68
CA MET A 318 24.22 -5.73 18.42
C MET A 318 24.14 -7.21 18.06
N LEU A 319 22.94 -7.77 17.95
CA LEU A 319 22.70 -9.15 17.53
C LEU A 319 23.30 -9.39 16.14
N MET A 320 22.98 -8.57 15.14
CA MET A 320 23.46 -8.73 13.76
C MET A 320 24.98 -8.60 13.62
N ASN A 321 25.59 -7.69 14.38
CA ASN A 321 27.02 -7.41 14.26
C ASN A 321 27.90 -8.37 15.08
N SER A 322 27.41 -8.85 16.22
CA SER A 322 28.24 -9.52 17.23
C SER A 322 28.02 -11.03 17.32
N THR A 323 26.81 -11.54 17.03
CA THR A 323 26.47 -12.95 17.28
C THR A 323 26.78 -13.88 16.10
N ARG A 324 26.75 -15.19 16.36
CA ARG A 324 26.85 -16.23 15.32
C ARG A 324 25.66 -16.19 14.37
N LEU A 325 24.46 -15.99 14.91
CA LEU A 325 23.23 -15.83 14.13
C LEU A 325 23.35 -14.65 13.14
N GLY A 326 23.85 -13.50 13.62
CA GLY A 326 24.09 -12.33 12.77
C GLY A 326 25.11 -12.55 11.65
N ARG A 327 26.12 -13.40 11.86
CA ARG A 327 27.05 -13.80 10.78
C ARG A 327 26.39 -14.71 9.75
N LYS A 328 25.60 -15.70 10.19
CA LYS A 328 24.85 -16.59 9.29
C LYS A 328 23.81 -15.81 8.46
N MET A 329 23.09 -14.87 9.08
CA MET A 329 22.15 -13.97 8.39
C MET A 329 22.81 -13.14 7.31
N ARG A 330 24.02 -12.60 7.56
CA ARG A 330 24.78 -11.87 6.55
C ARG A 330 25.26 -12.77 5.41
N ALA A 331 25.75 -13.97 5.72
CA ALA A 331 26.15 -14.93 4.70
C ALA A 331 24.98 -15.31 3.78
N VAL A 332 23.80 -15.59 4.36
CA VAL A 332 22.57 -15.89 3.60
C VAL A 332 22.09 -14.70 2.78
N ALA A 333 22.18 -13.49 3.34
CA ALA A 333 21.82 -12.25 2.64
C ALA A 333 22.68 -11.98 1.41
N ASP A 334 23.98 -12.29 1.49
CA ASP A 334 24.94 -12.05 0.41
C ASP A 334 24.80 -13.12 -0.70
N ASN A 335 24.77 -14.40 -0.33
CA ASN A 335 24.52 -15.50 -1.26
C ASN A 335 23.94 -16.72 -0.52
N PRO A 336 22.63 -17.01 -0.67
CA PRO A 336 21.99 -18.13 0.02
C PRO A 336 22.54 -19.49 -0.43
N ASP A 337 22.89 -19.65 -1.70
CA ASP A 337 23.38 -20.92 -2.25
C ASP A 337 24.81 -21.23 -1.74
N LEU A 338 25.68 -20.23 -1.69
CA LEU A 338 27.03 -20.37 -1.12
C LEU A 338 26.97 -20.62 0.39
N ALA A 339 26.03 -19.98 1.08
CA ALA A 339 25.79 -20.21 2.50
C ALA A 339 25.32 -21.66 2.75
N ALA A 340 24.41 -22.17 1.91
CA ALA A 340 23.96 -23.56 1.97
C ALA A 340 25.11 -24.55 1.76
N ALA A 341 25.97 -24.31 0.76
CA ALA A 341 27.16 -25.12 0.49
C ALA A 341 28.16 -25.10 1.67
N SER A 342 28.18 -24.02 2.44
CA SER A 342 29.00 -23.87 3.65
C SER A 342 28.38 -24.50 4.91
N GLY A 343 27.30 -25.28 4.77
CA GLY A 343 26.61 -25.96 5.88
C GLY A 343 25.66 -25.07 6.68
N ILE A 344 25.33 -23.86 6.20
CA ILE A 344 24.34 -22.99 6.84
C ILE A 344 22.95 -23.41 6.36
N ASN A 345 22.08 -23.78 7.30
CA ASN A 345 20.67 -24.03 6.98
C ASN A 345 19.95 -22.69 6.69
N VAL A 346 19.87 -22.34 5.42
CA VAL A 346 19.24 -21.11 4.89
C VAL A 346 17.78 -20.98 5.36
N GLU A 347 17.05 -22.09 5.36
CA GLU A 347 15.63 -22.12 5.73
C GLU A 347 15.41 -21.74 7.19
N ASN A 348 16.25 -22.22 8.10
CA ASN A 348 16.21 -21.80 9.51
C ASN A 348 16.59 -20.33 9.68
N ILE A 349 17.46 -19.80 8.82
CA ILE A 349 17.83 -18.38 8.84
C ILE A 349 16.67 -17.51 8.34
N HIS A 350 15.94 -17.94 7.31
CA HIS A 350 14.70 -17.26 6.90
C HIS A 350 13.65 -17.28 8.01
N PHE A 351 13.42 -18.44 8.64
CA PHE A 351 12.48 -18.60 9.76
C PHE A 351 12.81 -17.68 10.95
N THR A 352 14.06 -17.69 11.40
CA THR A 352 14.51 -16.84 12.52
C THR A 352 14.50 -15.35 12.17
N SER A 353 14.79 -15.00 10.91
CA SER A 353 14.64 -13.64 10.41
C SER A 353 13.17 -13.18 10.43
N SER A 354 12.23 -14.04 10.05
CA SER A 354 10.80 -13.73 10.13
C SER A 354 10.35 -13.54 11.58
N PHE A 355 10.81 -14.40 12.50
CA PHE A 355 10.53 -14.28 13.93
C PHE A 355 11.01 -12.95 14.50
N LEU A 356 12.31 -12.63 14.31
CA LEU A 356 12.90 -11.40 14.84
C LEU A 356 12.28 -10.14 14.22
N SER A 357 11.97 -10.19 12.93
CA SER A 357 11.32 -9.08 12.24
C SER A 357 9.92 -8.81 12.80
N ALA A 358 9.05 -9.83 12.82
CA ALA A 358 7.69 -9.68 13.28
C ALA A 358 7.64 -9.32 14.78
N GLY A 359 8.50 -9.95 15.59
CA GLY A 359 8.65 -9.65 17.01
C GLY A 359 9.03 -8.20 17.29
N LEU A 360 9.98 -7.64 16.54
CA LEU A 360 10.38 -6.23 16.72
C LEU A 360 9.23 -5.26 16.38
N SER A 361 8.46 -5.55 15.33
CA SER A 361 7.28 -4.75 14.98
C SER A 361 6.16 -4.91 16.01
N GLY A 362 5.93 -6.12 16.53
CA GLY A 362 4.95 -6.35 17.61
C GLY A 362 5.32 -5.63 18.91
N PHE A 363 6.60 -5.67 19.31
CA PHE A 363 7.11 -4.88 20.44
C PHE A 363 6.86 -3.38 20.25
N GLY A 364 7.15 -2.85 19.05
CA GLY A 364 6.85 -1.45 18.73
C GLY A 364 5.35 -1.15 18.74
N GLY A 365 4.51 -2.13 18.39
CA GLY A 365 3.05 -2.05 18.44
C GLY A 365 2.51 -1.86 19.84
N VAL A 366 2.99 -2.64 20.81
CA VAL A 366 2.62 -2.50 22.23
C VAL A 366 2.85 -1.06 22.72
N LEU A 367 4.04 -0.53 22.47
CA LEU A 367 4.40 0.83 22.86
C LEU A 367 3.61 1.89 22.09
N PHE A 368 3.35 1.65 20.80
CA PHE A 368 2.60 2.57 19.96
C PHE A 368 1.12 2.64 20.35
N ALA A 369 0.54 1.55 20.84
CA ALA A 369 -0.83 1.47 21.35
C ALA A 369 -1.11 2.37 22.55
N MET A 370 -0.07 2.80 23.28
CA MET A 370 -0.20 3.79 24.35
C MET A 370 -0.38 5.22 23.82
N THR A 371 0.07 5.48 22.58
CA THR A 371 0.12 6.82 22.00
C THR A 371 -1.14 7.19 21.24
N THR A 372 -1.76 6.22 20.59
CA THR A 372 -2.94 6.41 19.75
C THR A 372 -3.93 5.28 19.96
N ARG A 373 -5.21 5.59 19.71
CA ARG A 373 -6.26 4.57 19.67
C ARG A 373 -6.02 3.65 18.48
N MET A 374 -6.14 2.36 18.71
CA MET A 374 -5.91 1.32 17.74
C MET A 374 -7.22 0.83 17.14
N ASN A 375 -7.22 0.72 15.82
CA ASN A 375 -8.19 -0.06 15.05
C ASN A 375 -7.41 -0.98 14.09
N PRO A 376 -8.03 -2.02 13.50
CA PRO A 376 -7.31 -2.93 12.61
C PRO A 376 -6.83 -2.27 11.30
N GLU A 377 -7.30 -1.06 10.98
CA GLU A 377 -6.91 -0.28 9.80
C GLU A 377 -5.60 0.51 9.95
N VAL A 378 -5.15 0.79 11.19
CA VAL A 378 -3.95 1.59 11.49
C VAL A 378 -2.68 1.04 10.80
N GLY A 379 -2.60 -0.27 10.53
CA GLY A 379 -1.39 -0.89 9.99
C GLY A 379 -0.91 -0.25 8.68
N LEU A 380 -1.78 -0.13 7.67
CA LEU A 380 -1.35 0.35 6.35
C LEU A 380 -0.96 1.82 6.33
N THR A 381 -1.58 2.65 7.16
CA THR A 381 -1.29 4.09 7.19
C THR A 381 0.14 4.36 7.68
N ILE A 382 0.70 3.45 8.49
CA ILE A 382 2.07 3.53 9.02
C ILE A 382 3.06 2.72 8.16
N LEU A 383 2.59 1.72 7.41
CA LEU A 383 3.42 0.92 6.51
C LEU A 383 4.08 1.78 5.43
N LEU A 384 3.33 2.68 4.81
CA LEU A 384 3.82 3.46 3.68
C LEU A 384 4.94 4.44 4.07
N PRO A 385 4.86 5.22 5.17
CA PRO A 385 5.98 6.03 5.64
C PRO A 385 7.18 5.17 6.07
N ALA A 386 6.96 3.96 6.59
CA ALA A 386 8.04 3.04 6.90
C ALA A 386 8.80 2.57 5.65
N PHE A 387 8.12 2.42 4.50
CA PHE A 387 8.81 2.20 3.22
C PHE A 387 9.69 3.38 2.82
N ALA A 388 9.24 4.62 3.05
CA ALA A 388 10.09 5.80 2.83
C ALA A 388 11.38 5.73 3.65
N VAL A 389 11.29 5.30 4.92
CA VAL A 389 12.46 5.09 5.78
C VAL A 389 13.43 4.05 5.23
N ILE A 390 12.94 2.89 4.79
CA ILE A 390 13.82 1.81 4.30
C ILE A 390 14.53 2.19 3.01
N VAL A 391 13.79 2.83 2.11
CA VAL A 391 14.32 3.26 0.82
C VAL A 391 15.38 4.34 1.02
N LEU A 392 15.07 5.35 1.84
CA LEU A 392 16.00 6.41 2.20
C LEU A 392 17.25 5.84 2.92
N GLY A 393 17.04 4.91 3.84
CA GLY A 393 18.07 4.24 4.64
C GLY A 393 18.91 3.23 3.86
N THR A 394 18.66 3.06 2.56
CA THR A 394 19.17 1.98 1.71
C THR A 394 18.65 0.61 2.16
N ILE A 395 17.96 -0.08 1.25
CA ILE A 395 17.36 -1.40 1.50
C ILE A 395 18.41 -2.36 2.10
N GLY A 396 18.05 -3.00 3.22
CA GLY A 396 18.90 -3.99 3.90
C GLY A 396 19.91 -3.43 4.91
N SER A 397 19.97 -2.10 5.11
CA SER A 397 20.83 -1.45 6.10
C SER A 397 20.07 -0.99 7.34
N VAL A 398 20.10 -1.77 8.42
CA VAL A 398 19.41 -1.41 9.68
C VAL A 398 19.93 -0.08 10.25
N ARG A 399 21.23 0.19 10.13
CA ARG A 399 21.83 1.47 10.56
C ARG A 399 21.32 2.65 9.73
N GLY A 400 21.17 2.43 8.42
CA GLY A 400 20.61 3.45 7.53
C GLY A 400 19.13 3.70 7.83
N ALA A 401 18.36 2.66 8.17
CA ALA A 401 16.97 2.79 8.60
C ALA A 401 16.82 3.66 9.86
N VAL A 402 17.73 3.57 10.84
CA VAL A 402 17.72 4.44 12.03
C VAL A 402 17.87 5.92 11.64
N VAL A 403 18.87 6.25 10.82
CA VAL A 403 19.10 7.63 10.37
C VAL A 403 17.93 8.13 9.52
N ALA A 404 17.44 7.29 8.62
CA ALA A 404 16.31 7.63 7.76
C ALA A 404 15.01 7.84 8.57
N ALA A 405 14.76 7.04 9.61
CA ALA A 405 13.60 7.21 10.47
C ALA A 405 13.62 8.56 11.19
N LEU A 406 14.78 8.97 11.71
CA LEU A 406 14.98 10.28 12.31
C LEU A 406 14.70 11.40 11.30
N ILE A 407 15.25 11.31 10.09
CA ILE A 407 15.02 12.32 9.05
C ILE A 407 13.53 12.40 8.69
N VAL A 408 12.90 11.25 8.40
CA VAL A 408 11.50 11.19 7.97
C VAL A 408 10.55 11.67 9.09
N GLY A 409 10.79 11.26 10.34
CA GLY A 409 10.01 11.70 11.50
C GLY A 409 10.14 13.22 11.73
N MET A 410 11.36 13.76 11.61
CA MET A 410 11.59 15.21 11.72
C MET A 410 10.92 15.98 10.59
N ILE A 411 10.96 15.48 9.35
CA ILE A 411 10.30 16.11 8.21
C ILE A 411 8.79 16.19 8.41
N ARG A 412 8.17 15.10 8.89
CA ARG A 412 6.75 15.11 9.23
C ARG A 412 6.44 16.11 10.35
N SER A 413 7.25 16.15 11.40
CA SER A 413 6.97 17.04 12.53
C SER A 413 7.25 18.52 12.25
N LEU A 414 8.21 18.85 11.38
CA LEU A 414 8.58 20.22 11.05
C LEU A 414 7.68 20.82 9.97
N SER A 415 7.01 20.01 9.15
CA SER A 415 6.04 20.48 8.17
C SER A 415 4.72 20.91 8.80
N GLN A 416 4.28 20.24 9.87
CA GLN A 416 3.04 20.54 10.57
C GLN A 416 2.87 22.03 10.96
N PRO A 417 3.82 22.70 11.65
CA PRO A 417 3.66 24.11 12.02
C PRO A 417 3.56 25.04 10.81
N VAL A 418 4.25 24.73 9.71
CA VAL A 418 4.16 25.47 8.45
C VAL A 418 2.74 25.34 7.87
N LEU A 419 2.24 24.11 7.75
CA LEU A 419 0.89 23.85 7.22
C LEU A 419 -0.20 24.49 8.08
N VAL A 420 -0.09 24.43 9.41
CA VAL A 420 -1.04 25.05 10.34
C VAL A 420 -0.98 26.58 10.25
N GLY A 421 0.23 27.16 10.20
CA GLY A 421 0.41 28.61 10.10
C GLY A 421 -0.10 29.20 8.79
N LEU A 422 0.02 28.46 7.69
CA LEU A 422 -0.47 28.86 6.36
C LEU A 422 -1.96 28.58 6.15
N GLY A 423 -2.51 27.55 6.81
CA GLY A 423 -3.87 27.06 6.54
C GLY A 423 -4.97 28.09 6.79
N ARG A 424 -4.91 28.84 7.90
CA ARG A 424 -5.93 29.86 8.20
C ARG A 424 -5.88 31.06 7.25
N PRO A 425 -4.71 31.71 7.02
CA PRO A 425 -4.62 32.80 6.05
C PRO A 425 -5.07 32.39 4.64
N LEU A 426 -4.79 31.16 4.22
CA LEU A 426 -5.16 30.67 2.90
C LEU A 426 -6.61 30.20 2.80
N ASP A 427 -7.44 30.36 3.84
CA ASP A 427 -8.81 29.82 3.88
C ASP A 427 -8.88 28.28 3.70
N ARG A 428 -7.78 27.60 4.07
CA ARG A 428 -7.57 26.14 3.98
C ARG A 428 -7.26 25.53 5.36
N PRO A 429 -8.21 25.51 6.31
CA PRO A 429 -7.94 25.01 7.67
C PRO A 429 -7.59 23.52 7.73
N THR A 430 -7.97 22.74 6.73
CA THR A 430 -7.71 21.29 6.66
C THR A 430 -6.36 20.93 6.03
N ILE A 431 -5.57 21.90 5.55
CA ILE A 431 -4.27 21.65 4.93
C ILE A 431 -3.24 21.04 5.90
N SER A 432 -3.47 21.16 7.21
CA SER A 432 -2.63 20.53 8.23
C SER A 432 -2.53 19.01 8.09
N GLY A 433 -3.54 18.35 7.50
CA GLY A 433 -3.52 16.92 7.20
C GLY A 433 -2.51 16.53 6.10
N MET A 434 -1.93 17.49 5.40
CA MET A 434 -0.83 17.22 4.45
C MET A 434 0.50 16.90 5.14
N ASP A 435 0.60 16.99 6.47
CA ASP A 435 1.81 16.56 7.21
C ASP A 435 2.13 15.09 6.95
N GLU A 436 1.11 14.25 6.78
CA GLU A 436 1.22 12.83 6.42
C GLU A 436 1.85 12.61 5.04
N VAL A 437 1.73 13.60 4.15
CA VAL A 437 2.18 13.55 2.75
C VAL A 437 3.70 13.80 2.64
N MET A 438 4.24 14.56 3.59
CA MET A 438 5.61 15.09 3.53
C MET A 438 6.70 14.01 3.50
N PRO A 439 6.61 12.89 4.25
CA PRO A 439 7.49 11.74 4.08
C PRO A 439 7.58 11.22 2.63
N TYR A 440 6.46 11.17 1.91
CA TYR A 440 6.40 10.65 0.55
C TYR A 440 6.99 11.62 -0.47
N LEU A 441 6.66 12.91 -0.35
CA LEU A 441 7.24 13.94 -1.21
C LEU A 441 8.76 14.00 -1.04
N PHE A 442 9.23 13.91 0.21
CA PHE A 442 10.65 13.84 0.50
C PHE A 442 11.30 12.59 -0.06
N LEU A 443 10.66 11.41 0.08
CA LEU A 443 11.14 10.17 -0.52
C LEU A 443 11.33 10.31 -2.03
N ILE A 444 10.32 10.83 -2.73
CA ILE A 444 10.37 11.01 -4.19
C ILE A 444 11.51 11.97 -4.55
N ALA A 445 11.61 13.11 -3.86
CA ALA A 445 12.66 14.09 -4.08
C ALA A 445 14.07 13.48 -3.86
N VAL A 446 14.26 12.70 -2.78
CA VAL A 446 15.54 12.04 -2.52
C VAL A 446 15.83 10.97 -3.55
N LEU A 447 14.87 10.15 -3.97
CA LEU A 447 15.11 9.14 -5.00
C LEU A 447 15.47 9.74 -6.36
N MET A 448 14.92 10.91 -6.69
CA MET A 448 15.30 11.67 -7.88
C MET A 448 16.76 12.15 -7.83
N LEU A 449 17.25 12.50 -6.64
CA LEU A 449 18.63 12.95 -6.43
C LEU A 449 19.62 11.79 -6.21
N LEU A 450 19.18 10.75 -5.50
CA LEU A 450 19.95 9.66 -4.92
C LEU A 450 19.19 8.33 -5.08
N PRO A 451 19.17 7.72 -6.28
CA PRO A 451 18.32 6.56 -6.61
C PRO A 451 18.65 5.27 -5.82
N LYS A 452 19.81 5.21 -5.15
CA LYS A 452 20.23 4.08 -4.30
C LYS A 452 20.10 4.37 -2.79
N GLY A 453 19.51 5.50 -2.41
CA GLY A 453 19.37 5.96 -1.03
C GLY A 453 20.64 6.59 -0.45
N LEU A 454 20.55 7.09 0.79
CA LEU A 454 21.63 7.81 1.46
C LEU A 454 22.81 6.89 1.87
N GLY A 455 22.52 5.63 2.19
CA GLY A 455 23.54 4.66 2.65
C GLY A 455 24.56 4.31 1.56
N ASP A 456 24.10 4.07 0.33
CA ASP A 456 24.96 3.81 -0.83
C ASP A 456 25.87 5.02 -1.14
N ALA A 457 25.32 6.24 -1.05
CA ALA A 457 26.09 7.47 -1.24
C ALA A 457 27.20 7.62 -0.19
N ALA A 458 26.89 7.37 1.09
CA ALA A 458 27.86 7.41 2.18
C ALA A 458 28.97 6.35 1.99
N GLN A 459 28.62 5.15 1.51
CA GLN A 459 29.59 4.09 1.21
C GLN A 459 30.53 4.47 0.06
N LYS A 460 29.99 4.99 -1.05
CA LYS A 460 30.80 5.49 -2.17
C LYS A 460 31.74 6.59 -1.74
N TRP A 461 31.25 7.56 -0.96
CA TRP A 461 32.08 8.62 -0.42
C TRP A 461 33.20 8.11 0.48
N LYS A 462 32.91 7.11 1.33
CA LYS A 462 33.94 6.45 2.15
C LYS A 462 34.99 5.75 1.29
N ILE A 463 34.57 5.02 0.25
CA ILE A 463 35.49 4.35 -0.70
C ILE A 463 36.34 5.38 -1.42
N GLU A 464 35.76 6.46 -1.94
CA GLU A 464 36.48 7.51 -2.67
C GLU A 464 37.47 8.25 -1.75
N ARG A 465 37.09 8.52 -0.50
CA ARG A 465 37.98 9.10 0.51
C ARG A 465 39.15 8.17 0.83
N LEU A 466 38.88 6.87 0.99
CA LEU A 466 39.93 5.88 1.22
C LEU A 466 40.86 5.78 0.02
N ARG A 467 40.30 5.74 -1.20
CA ARG A 467 41.06 5.76 -2.45
C ARG A 467 41.97 6.97 -2.55
N LYS A 468 41.46 8.19 -2.32
CA LYS A 468 42.27 9.41 -2.28
C LYS A 468 43.35 9.39 -1.20
N ARG A 469 43.12 8.75 -0.05
CA ARG A 469 44.13 8.59 1.02
C ARG A 469 45.20 7.55 0.67
N ILE A 470 44.84 6.51 -0.08
CA ILE A 470 45.77 5.53 -0.64
C ILE A 470 46.62 6.20 -1.73
N ASP A 471 45.98 6.91 -2.66
CA ASP A 471 46.63 7.59 -3.78
C ASP A 471 47.58 8.71 -3.30
N SER A 472 47.29 9.34 -2.17
CA SER A 472 48.16 10.35 -1.53
C SER A 472 49.25 9.76 -0.62
N GLY A 473 49.37 8.43 -0.54
CA GLY A 473 50.38 7.74 0.27
C GLY A 473 50.17 7.83 1.79
N ALA A 474 49.06 8.42 2.25
CA ALA A 474 48.76 8.60 3.68
C ALA A 474 48.35 7.29 4.40
N ILE A 475 48.06 6.23 3.64
CA ILE A 475 47.76 4.89 4.16
C ILE A 475 48.63 3.90 3.37
N PRO A 476 49.61 3.22 3.98
CA PRO A 476 50.34 2.16 3.29
C PRO A 476 49.40 1.02 2.92
N LEU A 477 49.54 0.45 1.71
CA LEU A 477 48.69 -0.63 1.18
C LEU A 477 48.63 -1.88 2.09
N SER A 478 49.52 -1.99 3.07
CA SER A 478 49.65 -3.12 4.01
C SER A 478 48.90 -2.95 5.35
N SER A 479 48.34 -1.78 5.68
CA SER A 479 47.76 -1.59 7.02
C SER A 479 46.37 -2.21 7.13
N LYS A 480 46.31 -3.40 7.74
CA LYS A 480 45.08 -3.95 8.35
C LYS A 480 44.44 -2.88 9.25
N LEU A 481 43.14 -2.67 9.08
CA LEU A 481 42.30 -1.76 9.86
C LEU A 481 42.57 -1.85 11.38
N PRO A 482 42.71 -0.72 12.10
CA PRO A 482 42.80 -0.74 13.55
C PRO A 482 41.38 -0.84 14.13
N PHE A 483 40.85 -2.05 14.18
CA PHE A 483 39.79 -2.37 15.12
C PHE A 483 40.29 -3.57 15.92
N ASN A 484 40.49 -3.39 17.22
CA ASN A 484 40.86 -4.47 18.12
C ASN A 484 39.56 -5.06 18.73
N PRO A 485 38.95 -6.09 18.10
CA PRO A 485 37.68 -6.66 18.54
C PRO A 485 37.77 -7.33 19.92
N ASN A 486 38.97 -7.58 20.45
CA ASN A 486 39.14 -8.37 21.66
C ASN A 486 38.85 -7.57 22.93
N LYS A 487 39.17 -6.27 22.97
CA LYS A 487 38.87 -5.38 24.12
C LYS A 487 37.37 -5.06 24.27
N PHE A 488 36.67 -4.97 23.14
CA PHE A 488 35.21 -4.75 23.10
C PHE A 488 34.42 -6.05 23.35
N LYS A 489 34.98 -7.21 22.98
CA LYS A 489 34.40 -8.54 23.26
C LYS A 489 34.40 -8.91 24.75
N GLU A 490 35.37 -8.44 25.53
CA GLU A 490 35.48 -8.80 26.95
C GLU A 490 34.39 -8.15 27.80
N ILE A 491 34.03 -6.90 27.52
CA ILE A 491 33.02 -6.14 28.27
C ILE A 491 31.59 -6.66 27.97
N LEU A 492 31.36 -7.19 26.76
CA LEU A 492 30.04 -7.65 26.32
C LEU A 492 29.76 -9.15 26.56
N LYS A 493 30.77 -9.95 26.93
CA LYS A 493 30.62 -11.42 26.99
C LYS A 493 29.63 -11.92 28.06
N ARG A 494 29.51 -11.25 29.20
CA ARG A 494 28.74 -11.75 30.35
C ARG A 494 27.22 -11.64 30.19
N PRO A 495 26.64 -10.48 29.83
CA PRO A 495 25.18 -10.38 29.63
C PRO A 495 24.70 -11.07 28.34
N PHE A 496 25.53 -11.11 27.28
CA PHE A 496 25.11 -11.67 25.99
C PHE A 496 25.07 -13.20 25.92
N LYS A 497 25.94 -13.90 26.67
CA LYS A 497 25.90 -15.36 26.72
C LYS A 497 24.59 -15.86 27.36
N VAL A 498 24.07 -15.12 28.34
CA VAL A 498 22.77 -15.40 28.97
C VAL A 498 21.62 -15.21 27.99
N LEU A 499 21.63 -14.15 27.18
CA LEU A 499 20.62 -13.92 26.13
C LEU A 499 20.70 -14.96 25.01
N GLU A 500 21.90 -15.36 24.56
CA GLU A 500 22.10 -16.41 23.56
C GLU A 500 21.62 -17.78 24.09
N ASP A 501 21.95 -18.11 25.35
CA ASP A 501 21.47 -19.34 26.00
C ASP A 501 19.95 -19.33 26.24
N ILE A 502 19.34 -18.20 26.60
CA ILE A 502 17.87 -18.07 26.74
C ILE A 502 17.19 -18.20 25.37
N PHE A 503 17.71 -17.51 24.35
CA PHE A 503 17.18 -17.57 22.99
C PHE A 503 17.27 -18.99 22.42
N ASP A 504 18.42 -19.67 22.58
CA ASP A 504 18.60 -21.05 22.14
C ASP A 504 17.72 -22.02 22.95
N LYS A 505 17.58 -21.83 24.28
CA LYS A 505 16.70 -22.65 25.13
C LYS A 505 15.22 -22.48 24.83
N ILE A 506 14.77 -21.34 24.33
CA ILE A 506 13.35 -21.11 23.97
C ILE A 506 13.11 -21.50 22.50
N MET A 507 13.97 -21.05 21.58
CA MET A 507 13.75 -21.21 20.15
C MET A 507 14.02 -22.63 19.66
N ILE A 508 15.01 -23.35 20.20
CA ILE A 508 15.27 -24.72 19.75
C ILE A 508 14.10 -25.66 20.07
N PRO A 509 13.52 -25.67 21.28
CA PRO A 509 12.31 -26.45 21.57
C PRO A 509 11.10 -26.02 20.75
N VAL A 510 10.91 -24.72 20.51
CA VAL A 510 9.82 -24.20 19.67
C VAL A 510 9.99 -24.63 18.21
N ILE A 511 11.18 -24.49 17.64
CA ILE A 511 11.52 -24.96 16.28
C ILE A 511 11.34 -26.48 16.18
N PHE A 512 11.75 -27.22 17.21
CA PHE A 512 11.60 -28.66 17.27
C PHE A 512 10.14 -29.09 17.41
N ALA A 513 9.33 -28.40 18.23
CA ALA A 513 7.90 -28.63 18.40
C ALA A 513 7.10 -28.28 17.14
N LEU A 514 7.43 -27.16 16.48
CA LEU A 514 6.81 -26.74 15.22
C LEU A 514 7.18 -27.68 14.07
N ASN A 515 8.42 -28.18 13.98
CA ASN A 515 8.80 -29.20 12.98
C ASN A 515 8.18 -30.57 13.26
N ARG A 516 7.94 -30.93 14.53
CA ARG A 516 7.22 -32.17 14.91
C ARG A 516 5.70 -32.06 14.83
N SER A 517 5.12 -30.90 14.46
CA SER A 517 3.67 -30.64 14.48
C SER A 517 2.79 -31.57 13.64
N LYS A 518 3.37 -32.44 12.78
CA LYS A 518 2.64 -33.61 12.24
C LYS A 518 2.12 -34.55 13.34
N LEU A 519 2.73 -34.55 14.54
CA LEU A 519 2.28 -35.29 15.71
C LEU A 519 1.33 -34.51 16.63
N PHE A 520 1.21 -33.17 16.53
CA PHE A 520 0.33 -32.40 17.43
C PHE A 520 -1.17 -32.60 17.14
N ILE A 521 -1.51 -32.98 15.90
CA ILE A 521 -2.89 -33.25 15.48
C ILE A 521 -3.41 -34.59 16.05
N ALA A 522 -2.54 -35.59 16.27
CA ALA A 522 -2.96 -36.94 16.62
C ALA A 522 -3.47 -37.10 18.08
N PRO A 523 -2.82 -36.53 19.12
CA PRO A 523 -3.34 -36.52 20.48
C PRO A 523 -4.56 -35.60 20.62
N TYR A 524 -4.57 -34.45 19.93
CA TYR A 524 -5.70 -33.52 19.94
C TYR A 524 -6.95 -34.13 19.32
N ARG A 525 -6.83 -34.92 18.23
CA ARG A 525 -7.94 -35.70 17.67
C ARG A 525 -8.54 -36.67 18.69
N LYS A 526 -7.71 -37.26 19.55
CA LYS A 526 -8.11 -38.22 20.59
C LYS A 526 -8.69 -37.55 21.84
N SER A 527 -8.24 -36.32 22.14
CA SER A 527 -8.80 -35.46 23.19
C SER A 527 -10.15 -34.87 22.76
N LEU A 528 -10.25 -34.35 21.54
CA LEU A 528 -11.50 -33.88 20.93
C LEU A 528 -12.53 -35.00 20.81
N SER A 529 -12.13 -36.24 20.50
CA SER A 529 -13.05 -37.37 20.49
C SER A 529 -13.55 -37.73 21.90
N LYS A 530 -12.68 -37.69 22.92
CA LYS A 530 -13.05 -37.93 24.32
C LYS A 530 -13.92 -36.82 24.92
N GLN A 531 -13.63 -35.55 24.59
CA GLN A 531 -14.46 -34.41 24.97
C GLN A 531 -15.82 -34.49 24.25
N ALA A 532 -15.85 -34.80 22.95
CA ALA A 532 -17.10 -35.01 22.22
C ALA A 532 -17.96 -36.17 22.78
N GLU A 533 -17.33 -37.21 23.33
CA GLU A 533 -18.03 -38.29 24.05
C GLU A 533 -18.55 -37.83 25.43
N SER A 534 -17.76 -37.08 26.20
CA SER A 534 -18.19 -36.55 27.50
C SER A 534 -19.31 -35.50 27.39
N TYR A 535 -19.36 -34.74 26.30
CA TYR A 535 -20.45 -33.80 26.03
C TYR A 535 -21.72 -34.50 25.54
N LYS A 536 -21.63 -35.74 25.01
CA LYS A 536 -22.79 -36.52 24.56
C LYS A 536 -23.71 -36.99 25.70
N GLU A 537 -23.17 -37.17 26.91
CA GLU A 537 -23.92 -37.65 28.09
C GLU A 537 -24.66 -36.53 28.85
N LYS A 538 -24.33 -35.25 28.61
CA LYS A 538 -24.92 -34.10 29.33
C LYS A 538 -26.01 -33.36 28.55
N ILE A 539 -26.38 -33.84 27.36
CA ILE A 539 -27.38 -33.20 26.51
C ILE A 539 -28.75 -33.86 26.75
N PRO A 540 -29.82 -33.11 27.10
CA PRO A 540 -31.17 -33.66 27.21
C PRO A 540 -31.60 -34.31 25.89
N GLN A 541 -32.27 -35.47 25.99
CA GLN A 541 -32.59 -36.43 24.91
C GLN A 541 -33.36 -35.89 23.68
N ASN A 542 -33.60 -34.58 23.58
CA ASN A 542 -34.21 -33.93 22.40
C ASN A 542 -33.28 -32.95 21.65
N SER A 543 -31.98 -32.98 21.90
CA SER A 543 -31.00 -32.21 21.11
C SER A 543 -29.85 -33.11 20.67
N THR A 544 -29.71 -33.33 19.37
CA THR A 544 -28.65 -34.14 18.77
C THR A 544 -27.36 -33.31 18.58
N PRO A 545 -26.17 -33.85 18.92
CA PRO A 545 -24.90 -33.13 18.78
C PRO A 545 -24.34 -33.23 17.34
N PRO A 546 -23.80 -32.15 16.76
CA PRO A 546 -23.30 -32.15 15.38
C PRO A 546 -21.88 -32.74 15.31
N GLY A 547 -21.80 -34.04 15.04
CA GLY A 547 -20.59 -34.69 14.56
C GLY A 547 -20.35 -34.38 13.08
N THR A 548 -19.10 -34.13 12.74
CA THR A 548 -18.47 -33.67 11.48
C THR A 548 -18.76 -34.45 10.17
N PHE A 549 -19.89 -35.15 10.07
CA PHE A 549 -20.41 -35.74 8.83
C PHE A 549 -21.86 -35.34 8.52
N MET A 550 -22.49 -34.52 9.37
CA MET A 550 -23.92 -34.16 9.26
C MET A 550 -24.17 -32.72 8.78
N LEU A 551 -23.21 -32.10 8.09
CA LEU A 551 -23.42 -30.78 7.45
C LEU A 551 -24.17 -30.86 6.11
N CYS A 552 -24.37 -32.06 5.55
CA CYS A 552 -25.13 -32.28 4.32
C CYS A 552 -26.54 -32.84 4.54
N CYS A 553 -26.93 -33.22 5.77
CA CYS A 553 -28.16 -34.00 6.00
C CYS A 553 -29.21 -33.34 6.90
N LEU A 554 -28.98 -32.13 7.43
CA LEU A 554 -29.99 -31.35 8.18
C LEU A 554 -30.50 -30.19 7.33
N ILE A 555 -31.00 -30.55 6.16
CA ILE A 555 -31.61 -29.64 5.22
C ILE A 555 -33.09 -30.06 5.15
N PRO A 556 -34.05 -29.26 5.67
CA PRO A 556 -35.47 -29.51 5.46
C PRO A 556 -35.75 -29.84 3.98
N PRO A 557 -36.68 -30.74 3.62
CA PRO A 557 -36.90 -31.14 2.22
C PRO A 557 -37.17 -29.96 1.27
N THR A 558 -37.72 -28.86 1.79
CA THR A 558 -37.88 -27.57 1.10
C THR A 558 -36.56 -26.80 0.94
N LEU A 559 -35.72 -26.83 1.97
CA LEU A 559 -34.35 -26.29 1.99
C LEU A 559 -33.43 -27.08 1.04
N PHE A 560 -33.69 -28.37 0.76
CA PHE A 560 -32.87 -29.23 -0.12
C PHE A 560 -33.06 -28.88 -1.59
N VAL A 561 -34.22 -28.36 -1.97
CA VAL A 561 -34.49 -27.87 -3.32
C VAL A 561 -33.84 -26.49 -3.54
N ILE A 562 -33.80 -25.63 -2.52
CA ILE A 562 -33.19 -24.30 -2.57
C ILE A 562 -31.65 -24.37 -2.45
N LEU A 563 -31.12 -25.22 -1.56
CA LEU A 563 -29.69 -25.50 -1.43
C LEU A 563 -29.11 -26.28 -2.62
N ASN A 564 -29.86 -27.17 -3.28
CA ASN A 564 -29.40 -27.85 -4.51
C ASN A 564 -29.28 -26.94 -5.73
N SER A 565 -29.75 -25.70 -5.67
CA SER A 565 -29.56 -24.75 -6.78
C SER A 565 -28.34 -23.85 -6.53
N TRP A 566 -28.09 -23.52 -5.27
CA TRP A 566 -27.15 -22.48 -4.84
C TRP A 566 -25.84 -23.00 -4.31
N LEU A 567 -25.91 -23.99 -3.40
CA LEU A 567 -24.75 -24.72 -2.95
C LEU A 567 -24.12 -25.42 -4.16
N PHE A 568 -24.94 -25.91 -5.10
CA PHE A 568 -24.48 -26.50 -6.37
C PHE A 568 -23.78 -25.51 -7.29
N ALA A 569 -24.14 -24.22 -7.30
CA ALA A 569 -23.45 -23.20 -8.10
C ALA A 569 -22.07 -22.83 -7.50
N ILE A 570 -22.00 -22.72 -6.16
CA ILE A 570 -20.75 -22.48 -5.42
C ILE A 570 -19.85 -23.74 -5.42
N ILE A 571 -20.44 -24.92 -5.20
CA ILE A 571 -19.84 -26.26 -5.29
C ILE A 571 -19.67 -26.72 -6.74
N ILE A 572 -20.07 -25.97 -7.77
CA ILE A 572 -19.59 -26.19 -9.14
C ILE A 572 -18.43 -25.23 -9.42
N SER A 573 -18.52 -23.98 -9.02
CA SER A 573 -17.43 -23.02 -9.23
C SER A 573 -16.11 -23.48 -8.58
N VAL A 574 -16.16 -24.02 -7.35
CA VAL A 574 -14.97 -24.47 -6.62
C VAL A 574 -14.36 -25.74 -7.24
N PRO A 575 -15.12 -26.83 -7.53
CA PRO A 575 -14.64 -28.01 -8.23
C PRO A 575 -14.33 -27.81 -9.71
N LEU A 576 -14.86 -26.79 -10.38
CA LEU A 576 -14.55 -26.51 -11.79
C LEU A 576 -13.32 -25.61 -11.92
N ILE A 577 -13.12 -24.67 -10.98
CA ILE A 577 -11.80 -24.06 -10.72
C ILE A 577 -10.80 -25.17 -10.35
N TRP A 578 -11.17 -26.11 -9.47
CA TRP A 578 -10.37 -27.31 -9.14
C TRP A 578 -10.13 -28.23 -10.36
N PHE A 579 -11.09 -28.37 -11.28
CA PHE A 579 -10.99 -29.18 -12.51
C PHE A 579 -10.12 -28.48 -13.58
N MET A 580 -10.20 -27.17 -13.69
CA MET A 580 -9.31 -26.33 -14.51
C MET A 580 -7.87 -26.31 -13.97
N ILE A 581 -7.70 -26.62 -12.70
CA ILE A 581 -6.44 -26.59 -11.94
C ILE A 581 -5.70 -27.93 -11.96
N LEU A 582 -6.42 -29.04 -11.87
CA LEU A 582 -5.80 -30.37 -11.83
C LEU A 582 -5.21 -30.72 -13.20
N LYS A 583 -3.93 -31.14 -13.20
CA LYS A 583 -3.42 -31.98 -14.29
C LYS A 583 -4.38 -33.17 -14.40
N PRO A 584 -5.10 -33.34 -15.51
CA PRO A 584 -6.00 -34.47 -15.64
C PRO A 584 -5.17 -35.75 -15.48
N ASN A 585 -5.72 -36.74 -14.79
CA ASN A 585 -5.11 -38.05 -14.61
C ASN A 585 -4.72 -38.63 -16.00
N SER A 586 -3.77 -39.57 -16.06
CA SER A 586 -3.20 -40.10 -17.33
C SER A 586 -4.26 -40.51 -18.38
N TRP A 587 -5.45 -40.90 -17.94
CA TRP A 587 -6.60 -41.24 -18.80
C TRP A 587 -7.27 -40.04 -19.50
N TRP A 588 -7.30 -38.85 -18.91
CA TRP A 588 -7.91 -37.64 -19.49
C TRP A 588 -6.96 -36.89 -20.44
N GLN A 589 -5.65 -37.05 -20.27
CA GLN A 589 -4.63 -36.44 -21.14
C GLN A 589 -4.69 -36.98 -22.58
N SER A 590 -5.18 -38.20 -22.78
CA SER A 590 -5.30 -38.82 -24.10
C SER A 590 -6.56 -38.40 -24.88
N LYS A 591 -7.59 -37.84 -24.22
CA LYS A 591 -8.87 -37.46 -24.85
C LYS A 591 -9.12 -35.94 -24.95
N ILE A 592 -8.53 -35.10 -24.08
CA ILE A 592 -8.68 -33.64 -24.16
C ILE A 592 -7.34 -33.00 -24.54
N ILE A 593 -7.13 -32.75 -25.83
CA ILE A 593 -5.91 -32.11 -26.38
C ILE A 593 -6.03 -30.57 -26.31
N LEU A 594 -6.48 -29.99 -25.20
CA LEU A 594 -6.59 -28.54 -25.06
C LEU A 594 -6.00 -28.08 -23.72
N GLY A 595 -4.70 -27.85 -23.71
CA GLY A 595 -4.04 -27.20 -22.59
C GLY A 595 -4.36 -25.70 -22.54
N ARG A 596 -4.45 -25.11 -21.34
CA ARG A 596 -4.61 -23.66 -21.12
C ARG A 596 -3.50 -22.80 -21.75
N GLU A 597 -2.37 -23.41 -22.09
CA GLU A 597 -1.22 -22.77 -22.75
C GLU A 597 -1.34 -22.75 -24.28
N GLN A 598 -2.38 -23.40 -24.86
CA GLN A 598 -2.69 -23.33 -26.29
C GLN A 598 -3.76 -22.27 -26.56
N SER A 599 -3.72 -21.64 -27.74
CA SER A 599 -4.66 -20.55 -28.13
C SER A 599 -6.12 -20.97 -28.03
N THR A 600 -6.47 -22.10 -28.65
CA THR A 600 -7.84 -22.62 -28.69
C THR A 600 -8.34 -23.00 -27.30
N GLY A 601 -7.51 -23.68 -26.50
CA GLY A 601 -7.86 -24.09 -25.13
C GLY A 601 -8.08 -22.90 -24.21
N SER A 602 -7.21 -21.89 -24.29
CA SER A 602 -7.34 -20.64 -23.54
C SER A 602 -8.65 -19.89 -23.85
N TRP A 603 -9.05 -19.82 -25.13
CA TRP A 603 -10.30 -19.17 -25.52
C TRP A 603 -11.55 -19.94 -25.06
N LEU A 604 -11.54 -21.27 -25.19
CA LEU A 604 -12.64 -22.11 -24.73
C LEU A 604 -12.85 -21.98 -23.22
N ILE A 605 -11.76 -22.04 -22.44
CA ILE A 605 -11.80 -21.86 -20.98
C ILE A 605 -12.30 -20.45 -20.63
N PHE A 606 -11.86 -19.41 -21.34
CA PHE A 606 -12.30 -18.04 -21.12
C PHE A 606 -13.81 -17.89 -21.34
N VAL A 607 -14.34 -18.37 -22.47
CA VAL A 607 -15.78 -18.29 -22.78
C VAL A 607 -16.61 -19.07 -21.76
N LEU A 608 -16.20 -20.31 -21.45
CA LEU A 608 -16.88 -21.13 -20.44
C LEU A 608 -16.91 -20.45 -19.07
N ALA A 609 -15.80 -19.83 -18.67
CA ALA A 609 -15.72 -19.10 -17.42
C ALA A 609 -16.63 -17.88 -17.40
N ILE A 610 -16.66 -17.06 -18.45
CA ILE A 610 -17.54 -15.88 -18.54
C ILE A 610 -19.02 -16.29 -18.51
N VAL A 611 -19.39 -17.33 -19.27
CA VAL A 611 -20.77 -17.86 -19.27
C VAL A 611 -21.15 -18.36 -17.88
N LEU A 612 -20.29 -19.14 -17.23
CA LEU A 612 -20.52 -19.64 -15.87
C LEU A 612 -20.67 -18.49 -14.87
N MET A 613 -19.79 -17.49 -14.90
CA MET A 613 -19.83 -16.36 -13.97
C MET A 613 -21.04 -15.46 -14.19
N THR A 614 -21.48 -15.31 -15.45
CA THR A 614 -22.71 -14.59 -15.78
C THR A 614 -23.93 -15.38 -15.31
N ALA A 615 -23.94 -16.70 -15.46
CA ALA A 615 -24.99 -17.56 -14.93
C ALA A 615 -25.06 -17.51 -13.38
N LEU A 616 -23.90 -17.50 -12.72
CA LEU A 616 -23.78 -17.33 -11.26
C LEU A 616 -24.23 -15.95 -10.78
N ALA A 617 -23.90 -14.89 -11.52
CA ALA A 617 -24.42 -13.56 -11.24
C ALA A 617 -25.95 -13.57 -11.38
N TRP A 618 -26.45 -14.10 -12.49
CA TRP A 618 -27.88 -14.16 -12.80
C TRP A 618 -28.68 -15.01 -11.82
N SER A 619 -28.07 -16.02 -11.19
CA SER A 619 -28.77 -16.79 -10.21
C SER A 619 -29.16 -15.93 -9.01
N ILE A 620 -28.38 -14.90 -8.63
CA ILE A 620 -28.52 -14.14 -7.35
C ILE A 620 -29.96 -13.71 -7.11
N PRO A 621 -30.58 -14.12 -5.97
CA PRO A 621 -31.98 -13.83 -5.74
C PRO A 621 -32.16 -12.32 -5.60
N SER A 622 -33.25 -11.84 -6.19
CA SER A 622 -33.63 -10.43 -6.22
C SER A 622 -35.13 -10.34 -6.00
N ILE A 623 -35.58 -9.30 -5.32
CA ILE A 623 -36.99 -9.07 -5.00
C ILE A 623 -37.80 -8.89 -6.30
N ASP A 624 -37.27 -8.10 -7.24
CA ASP A 624 -37.94 -7.74 -8.50
C ASP A 624 -37.00 -7.84 -9.70
N ALA A 625 -37.58 -7.90 -10.90
CA ALA A 625 -36.81 -7.86 -12.15
C ALA A 625 -35.95 -6.58 -12.25
N ARG A 626 -36.47 -5.43 -11.80
CA ARG A 626 -35.75 -4.15 -11.81
C ARG A 626 -34.49 -4.19 -10.94
N THR A 627 -34.60 -4.68 -9.70
CA THR A 627 -33.46 -4.80 -8.78
C THR A 627 -32.44 -5.81 -9.30
N LYS A 628 -32.90 -6.89 -9.95
CA LYS A 628 -32.04 -7.85 -10.63
C LYS A 628 -31.18 -7.20 -11.71
N TRP A 629 -31.83 -6.48 -12.62
CA TRP A 629 -31.14 -5.83 -13.72
C TRP A 629 -30.25 -4.67 -13.26
N MET A 630 -30.64 -3.95 -12.21
CA MET A 630 -29.79 -2.95 -11.57
C MET A 630 -28.51 -3.58 -11.00
N GLY A 631 -28.63 -4.75 -10.35
CA GLY A 631 -27.49 -5.55 -9.90
C GLY A 631 -26.58 -5.98 -11.06
N MET A 632 -27.16 -6.49 -12.15
CA MET A 632 -26.40 -6.86 -13.37
C MET A 632 -25.71 -5.65 -14.02
N ALA A 633 -26.40 -4.52 -14.10
CA ALA A 633 -25.86 -3.29 -14.66
C ALA A 633 -24.68 -2.77 -13.84
N ARG A 634 -24.79 -2.79 -12.50
CA ARG A 634 -23.70 -2.44 -11.60
C ARG A 634 -22.53 -3.43 -11.71
N LEU A 635 -22.80 -4.72 -11.87
CA LEU A 635 -21.76 -5.73 -12.15
C LEU A 635 -21.06 -5.45 -13.48
N GLY A 636 -21.80 -5.12 -14.53
CA GLY A 636 -21.25 -4.71 -15.84
C GLY A 636 -20.38 -3.46 -15.72
N ALA A 637 -20.84 -2.45 -15.00
CA ALA A 637 -20.11 -1.21 -14.70
C ALA A 637 -18.77 -1.50 -14.01
N LEU A 638 -18.82 -2.26 -12.92
CA LEU A 638 -17.64 -2.63 -12.16
C LEU A 638 -16.71 -3.56 -12.95
N LEU A 639 -17.23 -4.47 -13.77
CA LEU A 639 -16.43 -5.32 -14.65
C LEU A 639 -15.69 -4.48 -15.69
N GLY A 640 -16.35 -3.49 -16.31
CA GLY A 640 -15.72 -2.52 -17.20
C GLY A 640 -14.58 -1.78 -16.50
N ILE A 641 -14.85 -1.22 -15.32
CA ILE A 641 -13.89 -0.43 -14.54
C ILE A 641 -12.70 -1.27 -14.06
N PHE A 642 -12.94 -2.37 -13.34
CA PHE A 642 -11.87 -3.25 -12.85
C PHE A 642 -11.12 -3.94 -14.00
N GLY A 643 -11.81 -4.25 -15.11
CA GLY A 643 -11.20 -4.78 -16.32
C GLY A 643 -10.22 -3.81 -16.96
N LEU A 644 -10.60 -2.53 -17.09
CA LEU A 644 -9.72 -1.47 -17.59
C LEU A 644 -8.51 -1.26 -16.67
N LEU A 645 -8.73 -1.19 -15.36
CA LEU A 645 -7.65 -1.04 -14.36
C LEU A 645 -6.69 -2.23 -14.36
N ALA A 646 -7.22 -3.46 -14.48
CA ALA A 646 -6.42 -4.68 -14.59
C ALA A 646 -5.65 -4.72 -15.93
N MET A 647 -6.25 -4.28 -17.05
CA MET A 647 -5.55 -4.17 -18.35
C MET A 647 -4.45 -3.13 -18.34
N SER A 648 -4.67 -1.97 -17.70
CA SER A 648 -3.62 -0.98 -17.45
C SER A 648 -2.44 -1.61 -16.68
N LEU A 649 -2.73 -2.29 -15.57
CA LEU A 649 -1.71 -2.97 -14.78
C LEU A 649 -1.01 -4.07 -15.61
N ASN A 650 -1.75 -4.76 -16.47
CA ASN A 650 -1.21 -5.79 -17.36
C ASN A 650 -0.24 -5.22 -18.39
N LEU A 651 -0.50 -4.01 -18.89
CA LEU A 651 0.41 -3.34 -19.82
C LEU A 651 1.75 -3.03 -19.14
N HIS A 652 1.75 -2.44 -17.95
CA HIS A 652 2.98 -2.08 -17.25
C HIS A 652 3.63 -3.31 -16.59
N THR A 653 2.93 -3.98 -15.70
CA THR A 653 3.50 -5.08 -14.92
C THR A 653 3.54 -6.39 -15.69
N GLY A 654 2.50 -6.70 -16.46
CA GLY A 654 2.43 -7.96 -17.21
C GLY A 654 3.39 -7.98 -18.41
N PHE A 655 3.26 -7.02 -19.31
CA PHE A 655 4.01 -7.01 -20.58
C PHE A 655 5.39 -6.37 -20.48
N THR A 656 5.57 -5.27 -19.70
CA THR A 656 6.89 -4.62 -19.57
C THR A 656 7.71 -5.04 -18.36
N GLY A 657 7.11 -5.79 -17.43
CA GLY A 657 7.75 -6.20 -16.19
C GLY A 657 7.77 -5.14 -15.09
N MET A 658 7.34 -3.90 -15.35
CA MET A 658 7.31 -2.78 -14.41
C MET A 658 6.24 -2.93 -13.34
N THR A 659 6.65 -3.28 -12.12
CA THR A 659 5.76 -3.53 -10.99
C THR A 659 5.15 -2.22 -10.48
N ASN A 660 3.87 -1.96 -10.81
CA ASN A 660 3.18 -0.71 -10.48
C ASN A 660 2.07 -0.96 -9.46
N PHE A 661 2.29 -0.61 -8.20
CA PHE A 661 1.25 -0.71 -7.18
C PHE A 661 0.38 0.56 -7.08
N GLY A 662 0.72 1.63 -7.79
CA GLY A 662 -0.02 2.88 -7.79
C GLY A 662 -1.02 3.04 -8.93
N VAL A 663 -1.60 1.99 -9.51
CA VAL A 663 -2.58 2.17 -10.61
C VAL A 663 -3.76 3.07 -10.20
N ILE A 664 -4.13 3.03 -8.91
CA ILE A 664 -5.17 3.90 -8.35
C ILE A 664 -4.83 5.39 -8.42
N PHE A 665 -3.54 5.76 -8.47
CA PHE A 665 -3.12 7.16 -8.64
C PHE A 665 -3.63 7.70 -9.98
N PHE A 666 -3.45 6.95 -11.06
CA PHE A 666 -3.90 7.34 -12.40
C PHE A 666 -5.43 7.34 -12.50
N ALA A 667 -6.08 6.33 -11.91
CA ALA A 667 -7.53 6.32 -11.78
C ALA A 667 -8.05 7.53 -10.98
N GLY A 668 -7.35 7.89 -9.91
CA GLY A 668 -7.66 9.06 -9.09
C GLY A 668 -7.57 10.35 -9.87
N ILE A 669 -6.50 10.56 -10.64
CA ILE A 669 -6.37 11.71 -11.54
C ILE A 669 -7.53 11.76 -12.53
N GLY A 670 -7.88 10.65 -13.18
CA GLY A 670 -8.98 10.62 -14.15
C GLY A 670 -10.33 10.97 -13.51
N SER A 671 -10.60 10.39 -12.34
CA SER A 671 -11.80 10.68 -11.58
C SER A 671 -11.87 12.17 -11.18
N ILE A 672 -10.82 12.69 -10.54
CA ILE A 672 -10.74 14.08 -10.09
C ILE A 672 -10.88 15.05 -11.26
N THR A 673 -10.21 14.77 -12.39
CA THR A 673 -10.27 15.64 -13.58
C THR A 673 -11.69 15.76 -14.10
N VAL A 674 -12.38 14.64 -14.37
CA VAL A 674 -13.76 14.70 -14.89
C VAL A 674 -14.70 15.38 -13.92
N SER A 675 -14.68 14.98 -12.65
CA SER A 675 -15.62 15.50 -11.66
C SER A 675 -15.35 16.96 -11.31
N LEU A 676 -14.08 17.39 -11.25
CA LEU A 676 -13.73 18.78 -11.00
C LEU A 676 -14.07 19.67 -12.19
N MET A 677 -13.85 19.21 -13.44
CA MET A 677 -14.23 20.00 -14.61
C MET A 677 -15.75 20.18 -14.69
N SER A 678 -16.52 19.14 -14.41
CA SER A 678 -17.99 19.22 -14.47
C SER A 678 -18.59 19.95 -13.26
N ALA A 679 -18.30 19.55 -12.00
CA ALA A 679 -18.85 20.22 -10.81
C ALA A 679 -18.20 21.58 -10.52
N GLY A 680 -16.94 21.75 -10.91
CA GLY A 680 -16.14 22.92 -10.58
C GLY A 680 -16.28 24.06 -11.59
N TYR A 681 -16.31 23.72 -12.88
CA TYR A 681 -16.25 24.67 -14.01
C TYR A 681 -17.45 24.56 -14.97
N GLY A 682 -18.42 23.68 -14.71
CA GLY A 682 -19.60 23.52 -15.55
C GLY A 682 -19.33 22.92 -16.94
N TRP A 683 -18.22 22.22 -17.12
CA TRP A 683 -17.91 21.58 -18.40
C TRP A 683 -18.79 20.34 -18.63
N TYR A 684 -19.15 20.12 -19.90
CA TYR A 684 -19.84 18.91 -20.32
C TYR A 684 -18.94 17.68 -20.12
N TRP A 685 -19.56 16.54 -19.84
CA TRP A 685 -18.89 15.27 -19.55
C TRP A 685 -17.85 14.85 -20.62
N TRP A 686 -18.11 15.12 -21.90
CA TRP A 686 -17.23 14.75 -23.01
C TRP A 686 -15.97 15.62 -23.07
N GLN A 687 -16.07 16.90 -22.67
CA GLN A 687 -14.93 17.82 -22.58
C GLN A 687 -13.98 17.37 -21.47
N GLY A 688 -14.55 17.00 -20.31
CA GLY A 688 -13.78 16.39 -19.21
C GLY A 688 -13.07 15.11 -19.65
N LEU A 689 -13.76 14.21 -20.36
CA LEU A 689 -13.18 12.97 -20.87
C LEU A 689 -12.02 13.20 -21.86
N LEU A 690 -12.16 14.15 -22.78
CA LEU A 690 -11.11 14.52 -23.74
C LEU A 690 -9.87 15.08 -23.06
N LEU A 691 -10.02 15.75 -21.92
CA LEU A 691 -8.91 16.30 -21.14
C LEU A 691 -8.20 15.24 -20.29
N VAL A 692 -8.92 14.24 -19.80
CA VAL A 692 -8.39 13.17 -18.93
C VAL A 692 -7.26 12.38 -19.60
N ILE A 693 -7.46 11.99 -20.86
CA ILE A 693 -6.51 11.15 -21.60
C ILE A 693 -5.14 11.83 -21.75
N PRO A 694 -5.04 13.07 -22.29
CA PRO A 694 -3.75 13.75 -22.44
C PRO A 694 -3.09 14.06 -21.09
N ILE A 695 -3.86 14.47 -20.06
CA ILE A 695 -3.31 14.68 -18.71
C ILE A 695 -2.69 13.40 -18.17
N ALA A 696 -3.40 12.27 -18.28
CA ALA A 696 -2.91 10.99 -17.81
C ALA A 696 -1.71 10.48 -18.61
N LEU A 697 -1.68 10.69 -19.94
CA LEU A 697 -0.52 10.38 -20.79
C LEU A 697 0.71 11.17 -20.35
N ILE A 698 0.57 12.49 -20.15
CA ILE A 698 1.66 13.37 -19.74
C ILE A 698 2.18 12.96 -18.36
N ILE A 699 1.28 12.78 -17.39
CA ILE A 699 1.67 12.38 -16.02
C ILE A 699 2.34 11.00 -16.03
N GLY A 700 1.77 10.03 -16.76
CA GLY A 700 2.37 8.70 -16.88
C GLY A 700 3.75 8.74 -17.54
N TRP A 701 3.95 9.56 -18.57
CA TRP A 701 5.25 9.73 -19.21
C TRP A 701 6.26 10.41 -18.27
N LEU A 702 5.86 11.51 -17.61
CA LEU A 702 6.71 12.26 -16.68
C LEU A 702 7.15 11.39 -15.50
N LEU A 703 6.26 10.54 -14.99
CA LEU A 703 6.57 9.63 -13.89
C LEU A 703 7.59 8.56 -14.26
N ALA A 704 7.74 8.22 -15.54
CA ALA A 704 8.75 7.27 -15.95
C ALA A 704 10.17 7.82 -15.76
N TYR A 705 10.37 9.14 -15.90
CA TYR A 705 11.68 9.79 -15.78
C TYR A 705 12.36 9.59 -14.42
N PRO A 706 11.74 9.95 -13.27
CA PRO A 706 12.35 9.72 -11.96
C PRO A 706 12.55 8.24 -11.65
N THR A 707 11.79 7.36 -12.31
CA THR A 707 11.78 5.92 -12.01
C THR A 707 12.68 5.09 -12.92
N ALA A 708 13.19 5.66 -14.00
CA ALA A 708 14.00 4.96 -15.01
C ALA A 708 15.26 4.30 -14.44
N ASN A 709 15.86 4.94 -13.43
CA ASN A 709 17.10 4.49 -12.81
C ASN A 709 16.86 3.72 -11.49
N LEU A 710 15.59 3.48 -11.15
CA LEU A 710 15.21 2.81 -9.92
C LEU A 710 15.07 1.30 -10.15
N ARG A 711 15.54 0.52 -9.18
CA ARG A 711 15.16 -0.90 -9.08
C ARG A 711 13.64 -1.02 -9.05
N MET A 712 13.10 -2.09 -9.63
CA MET A 712 11.65 -2.33 -9.76
C MET A 712 10.90 -2.24 -8.42
N ASP A 713 11.53 -2.66 -7.33
CA ASP A 713 10.96 -2.58 -5.98
C ASP A 713 10.75 -1.12 -5.52
N TYR A 714 11.65 -0.20 -5.89
CA TYR A 714 11.51 1.23 -5.60
C TYR A 714 10.41 1.87 -6.43
N PHE A 715 10.28 1.48 -7.71
CA PHE A 715 9.18 1.93 -8.55
C PHE A 715 7.82 1.54 -7.96
N ALA A 716 7.71 0.30 -7.48
CA ALA A 716 6.54 -0.20 -6.75
C ALA A 716 6.20 0.68 -5.54
N ILE A 717 7.17 1.03 -4.70
CA ILE A 717 6.96 1.85 -3.49
C ILE A 717 6.55 3.29 -3.83
N VAL A 718 7.23 3.90 -4.82
CA VAL A 718 6.96 5.28 -5.25
C VAL A 718 5.53 5.40 -5.80
N THR A 719 5.09 4.44 -6.60
CA THR A 719 3.74 4.47 -7.18
C THR A 719 2.64 4.35 -6.14
N ILE A 720 2.79 3.52 -5.09
CA ILE A 720 1.82 3.50 -3.96
C ILE A 720 1.80 4.85 -3.25
N SER A 721 2.98 5.40 -2.99
CA SER A 721 3.12 6.66 -2.27
C SER A 721 2.41 7.80 -3.03
N LEU A 722 2.50 7.83 -4.36
CA LEU A 722 1.75 8.79 -5.20
C LEU A 722 0.23 8.65 -5.06
N GLY A 723 -0.29 7.42 -5.03
CA GLY A 723 -1.72 7.18 -4.79
C GLY A 723 -2.17 7.71 -3.43
N GLU A 724 -1.33 7.50 -2.40
CA GLU A 724 -1.58 7.98 -1.05
C GLU A 724 -1.51 9.51 -0.93
N ILE A 725 -0.56 10.15 -1.63
CA ILE A 725 -0.47 11.61 -1.74
C ILE A 725 -1.80 12.18 -2.28
N VAL A 726 -2.31 11.62 -3.39
CA VAL A 726 -3.57 12.09 -3.98
C VAL A 726 -4.78 11.81 -3.08
N ARG A 727 -4.80 10.66 -2.39
CA ARG A 727 -5.85 10.33 -1.42
C ARG A 727 -5.92 11.36 -0.28
N ILE A 728 -4.76 11.68 0.32
CA ILE A 728 -4.68 12.64 1.41
C ILE A 728 -4.96 14.07 0.92
N ALA A 729 -4.51 14.41 -0.29
CA ALA A 729 -4.85 15.68 -0.94
C ALA A 729 -6.36 15.82 -1.11
N LEU A 730 -7.06 14.78 -1.59
CA LEU A 730 -8.53 14.79 -1.72
C LEU A 730 -9.25 14.97 -0.37
N ALA A 731 -8.64 14.52 0.73
CA ALA A 731 -9.18 14.73 2.07
C ALA A 731 -8.89 16.15 2.61
N SER A 732 -7.70 16.68 2.32
CA SER A 732 -7.14 17.87 2.99
C SER A 732 -7.34 19.16 2.21
N GLU A 733 -7.37 19.11 0.88
CA GLU A 733 -7.37 20.28 -0.01
C GLU A 733 -8.80 20.71 -0.37
N PRO A 734 -9.23 21.92 0.02
CA PRO A 734 -10.58 22.42 -0.29
C PRO A 734 -10.88 22.58 -1.79
N LEU A 735 -9.86 22.82 -2.64
CA LEU A 735 -10.04 22.87 -4.10
C LEU A 735 -10.60 21.57 -4.68
N LEU A 736 -10.38 20.45 -3.99
CA LEU A 736 -10.86 19.14 -4.38
C LEU A 736 -12.23 18.80 -3.76
N ARG A 737 -13.02 19.82 -3.36
CA ARG A 737 -14.36 19.69 -2.76
C ARG A 737 -15.49 20.34 -3.58
N ALA A 738 -15.46 20.19 -4.90
CA ALA A 738 -16.48 20.79 -5.77
C ALA A 738 -17.86 20.10 -5.66
N GLY A 739 -18.94 20.89 -5.79
CA GLY A 739 -20.32 20.41 -5.81
C GLY A 739 -20.85 19.82 -4.50
N THR A 740 -20.26 20.16 -3.35
CA THR A 740 -20.74 19.77 -2.02
C THR A 740 -21.24 20.98 -1.21
N ASN A 741 -22.12 20.77 -0.23
CA ASN A 741 -22.38 21.79 0.80
C ASN A 741 -21.08 22.03 1.59
N THR A 742 -20.84 23.25 2.10
CA THR A 742 -19.54 23.85 2.52
C THR A 742 -18.67 23.11 3.58
N SER A 743 -18.93 21.84 3.87
CA SER A 743 -18.16 20.99 4.78
C SER A 743 -17.95 19.54 4.31
N ALA A 744 -18.53 19.10 3.18
CA ALA A 744 -18.38 17.70 2.77
C ALA A 744 -17.03 17.44 2.06
N ILE A 745 -16.40 16.31 2.36
CA ILE A 745 -15.15 15.89 1.74
C ILE A 745 -15.46 15.20 0.41
N GLY A 746 -14.69 15.51 -0.64
CA GLY A 746 -14.83 14.88 -1.96
C GLY A 746 -15.60 15.74 -2.97
N ILE A 747 -15.71 15.23 -4.19
CA ILE A 747 -16.38 15.91 -5.31
C ILE A 747 -17.69 15.18 -5.60
N SER A 748 -18.81 15.89 -5.70
CA SER A 748 -20.13 15.31 -6.00
C SER A 748 -21.01 16.30 -6.77
N ARG A 749 -22.24 15.91 -7.12
CA ARG A 749 -23.22 16.79 -7.79
C ARG A 749 -22.68 17.47 -9.05
N TYR A 750 -22.17 16.66 -9.97
CA TYR A 750 -21.81 17.05 -11.33
C TYR A 750 -22.76 16.37 -12.32
N GLU A 751 -22.89 16.95 -13.51
CA GLU A 751 -23.65 16.35 -14.60
C GLU A 751 -23.06 14.99 -14.97
N LEU A 752 -23.94 13.99 -15.04
CA LEU A 752 -23.59 12.63 -15.41
C LEU A 752 -23.62 12.48 -16.95
N PRO A 753 -22.81 11.57 -17.52
CA PRO A 753 -22.77 11.33 -18.96
C PRO A 753 -24.14 11.04 -19.56
N PHE A 754 -24.52 11.79 -20.58
CA PHE A 754 -25.81 11.63 -21.25
C PHE A 754 -27.04 11.75 -20.33
N GLU A 755 -26.93 12.32 -19.13
CA GLU A 755 -28.04 12.50 -18.18
C GLU A 755 -29.24 13.23 -18.81
N PRO A 756 -29.08 14.34 -19.56
CA PRO A 756 -30.23 15.01 -20.19
C PRO A 756 -30.96 14.13 -21.22
N TRP A 757 -30.21 13.33 -21.99
CA TRP A 757 -30.80 12.39 -22.95
C TRP A 757 -31.46 11.20 -22.22
N TRP A 758 -30.84 10.72 -21.14
CA TRP A 758 -31.36 9.63 -20.34
C TRP A 758 -32.69 10.00 -19.70
N ASP A 759 -32.77 11.16 -19.06
CA ASP A 759 -33.98 11.62 -18.36
C ASP A 759 -35.11 12.02 -19.33
N SER A 760 -34.77 12.41 -20.56
CA SER A 760 -35.79 12.80 -21.56
C SER A 760 -36.42 11.63 -22.31
N THR A 761 -35.63 10.64 -22.74
CA THR A 761 -36.09 9.59 -23.67
C THR A 761 -35.40 8.25 -23.45
N GLY A 762 -34.13 8.24 -23.05
CA GLY A 762 -33.33 7.02 -22.93
C GLY A 762 -33.88 6.08 -21.85
N ALA A 763 -34.26 6.60 -20.69
CA ALA A 763 -34.73 5.79 -19.57
C ALA A 763 -36.06 5.07 -19.89
N GLU A 764 -37.01 5.76 -20.55
CA GLU A 764 -38.27 5.16 -20.98
C GLU A 764 -38.05 4.07 -22.03
N TRP A 765 -37.21 4.34 -23.03
CA TRP A 765 -36.87 3.36 -24.08
C TRP A 765 -36.24 2.07 -23.52
N PHE A 766 -35.28 2.20 -22.60
CA PHE A 766 -34.71 1.04 -21.91
C PHE A 766 -35.76 0.37 -21.00
N GLY A 767 -36.65 1.14 -20.38
CA GLY A 767 -37.74 0.63 -19.55
C GLY A 767 -38.69 -0.30 -20.31
N GLU A 768 -39.03 0.07 -21.54
CA GLU A 768 -39.86 -0.75 -22.44
C GLU A 768 -39.15 -2.03 -22.89
N ILE A 769 -37.88 -1.93 -23.33
CA ILE A 769 -37.09 -3.09 -23.81
C ILE A 769 -36.98 -4.19 -22.76
N PHE A 770 -36.74 -3.80 -21.51
CA PHE A 770 -36.56 -4.74 -20.40
C PHE A 770 -37.87 -5.04 -19.65
N GLY A 771 -39.00 -4.45 -20.07
CA GLY A 771 -40.33 -4.74 -19.57
C GLY A 771 -40.58 -4.26 -18.13
N PHE A 772 -40.02 -3.11 -17.73
CA PHE A 772 -40.18 -2.60 -16.36
C PHE A 772 -41.52 -1.89 -16.11
N GLY A 773 -42.17 -1.38 -17.15
CA GLY A 773 -43.37 -0.53 -17.02
C GLY A 773 -43.08 0.88 -16.47
N GLU A 774 -41.80 1.20 -16.23
CA GLU A 774 -41.30 2.50 -15.75
C GLU A 774 -39.92 2.78 -16.36
N ALA A 775 -39.43 4.01 -16.20
CA ALA A 775 -38.11 4.45 -16.64
C ALA A 775 -36.95 3.63 -16.02
N ALA A 776 -36.00 3.23 -16.86
CA ALA A 776 -34.85 2.42 -16.48
C ALA A 776 -33.83 3.18 -15.60
N PRO A 777 -33.17 2.49 -14.65
CA PRO A 777 -32.12 3.11 -13.84
C PRO A 777 -30.89 3.51 -14.66
N TYR A 778 -30.35 4.70 -14.41
CA TYR A 778 -29.14 5.23 -15.08
C TYR A 778 -27.91 4.31 -14.99
N GLN A 779 -27.83 3.46 -13.96
CA GLN A 779 -26.77 2.46 -13.80
C GLN A 779 -26.67 1.49 -15.00
N MET A 780 -27.76 1.26 -15.74
CA MET A 780 -27.77 0.46 -16.97
C MET A 780 -26.94 1.10 -18.07
N LEU A 781 -27.09 2.42 -18.27
CA LEU A 781 -26.34 3.16 -19.28
C LEU A 781 -24.85 3.11 -18.98
N ILE A 782 -24.45 3.42 -17.74
CA ILE A 782 -23.04 3.38 -17.32
C ILE A 782 -22.48 1.96 -17.44
N GLY A 783 -23.27 0.95 -17.07
CA GLY A 783 -22.90 -0.46 -17.21
C GLY A 783 -22.56 -0.81 -18.65
N LEU A 784 -23.46 -0.53 -19.58
CA LEU A 784 -23.23 -0.75 -21.02
C LEU A 784 -22.04 0.05 -21.54
N PHE A 785 -21.99 1.35 -21.23
CA PHE A 785 -20.93 2.26 -21.67
C PHE A 785 -19.55 1.78 -21.21
N SER A 786 -19.43 1.34 -19.95
CA SER A 786 -18.17 0.81 -19.41
C SER A 786 -17.71 -0.49 -20.09
N LEU A 787 -18.64 -1.39 -20.46
CA LEU A 787 -18.34 -2.63 -21.17
C LEU A 787 -17.88 -2.35 -22.60
N VAL A 788 -18.52 -1.38 -23.27
CA VAL A 788 -18.09 -0.89 -24.58
C VAL A 788 -16.68 -0.31 -24.49
N CYS A 789 -16.39 0.54 -23.50
CA CYS A 789 -15.03 1.05 -23.26
C CYS A 789 -14.02 -0.08 -23.03
N LEU A 790 -14.36 -1.09 -22.23
CA LEU A 790 -13.49 -2.25 -21.98
C LEU A 790 -13.17 -3.02 -23.27
N VAL A 791 -14.17 -3.31 -24.09
CA VAL A 791 -13.99 -4.02 -25.37
C VAL A 791 -13.14 -3.19 -26.34
N LEU A 792 -13.42 -1.89 -26.47
CA LEU A 792 -12.65 -0.99 -27.34
C LEU A 792 -11.18 -0.93 -26.91
N VAL A 793 -10.92 -0.73 -25.62
CA VAL A 793 -9.55 -0.71 -25.08
C VAL A 793 -8.86 -2.06 -25.26
N TRP A 794 -9.56 -3.18 -25.06
CA TRP A 794 -9.01 -4.50 -25.33
C TRP A 794 -8.57 -4.63 -26.80
N VAL A 795 -9.42 -4.23 -27.75
CA VAL A 795 -9.08 -4.27 -29.19
C VAL A 795 -7.84 -3.41 -29.46
N VAL A 796 -7.79 -2.17 -28.99
CA VAL A 796 -6.67 -1.23 -29.20
C VAL A 796 -5.37 -1.81 -28.64
N ILE A 797 -5.36 -2.27 -27.38
CA ILE A 797 -4.17 -2.85 -26.75
C ILE A 797 -3.73 -4.12 -27.50
N SER A 798 -4.68 -4.94 -27.98
CA SER A 798 -4.34 -6.18 -28.71
C SER A 798 -3.64 -5.89 -30.03
N VAL A 799 -4.06 -4.85 -30.74
CA VAL A 799 -3.39 -4.37 -31.96
C VAL A 799 -1.99 -3.86 -31.62
N MET A 800 -1.86 -3.03 -30.59
CA MET A 800 -0.58 -2.48 -30.14
C MET A 800 0.42 -3.57 -29.71
N LEU A 801 -0.03 -4.60 -29.00
CA LEU A 801 0.83 -5.68 -28.51
C LEU A 801 1.28 -6.66 -29.60
N ARG A 802 0.57 -6.70 -30.74
CA ARG A 802 0.99 -7.45 -31.94
C ARG A 802 2.02 -6.69 -32.78
N SER A 803 2.11 -5.38 -32.60
CA SER A 803 3.08 -4.53 -33.30
C SER A 803 4.53 -4.77 -32.81
N PRO A 804 5.56 -4.27 -33.51
CA PRO A 804 6.95 -4.31 -33.05
C PRO A 804 7.15 -3.76 -31.64
N TRP A 805 6.40 -2.72 -31.26
CA TRP A 805 6.46 -2.14 -29.93
C TRP A 805 6.14 -3.16 -28.83
N GLY A 806 5.10 -3.99 -29.04
CA GLY A 806 4.73 -5.06 -28.11
C GLY A 806 5.79 -6.15 -27.97
N ARG A 807 6.58 -6.43 -29.02
CA ARG A 807 7.71 -7.38 -28.94
C ARG A 807 8.86 -6.82 -28.11
N ILE A 808 9.17 -5.53 -28.26
CA ILE A 808 10.18 -4.84 -27.44
C ILE A 808 9.76 -4.83 -25.98
N LEU A 809 8.48 -4.62 -25.65
CA LEU A 809 7.98 -4.70 -24.27
C LEU A 809 8.31 -6.04 -23.61
N ARG A 810 8.04 -7.14 -24.32
CA ARG A 810 8.33 -8.49 -23.81
C ARG A 810 9.84 -8.71 -23.68
N ALA A 811 10.64 -8.24 -24.64
CA ALA A 811 12.09 -8.31 -24.54
C ALA A 811 12.62 -7.58 -23.29
N ILE A 812 12.14 -6.36 -23.02
CA ILE A 812 12.47 -5.59 -21.81
C ILE A 812 12.12 -6.36 -20.54
N ARG A 813 10.96 -7.03 -20.53
CA ARG A 813 10.51 -7.81 -19.36
C ARG A 813 11.41 -9.00 -19.08
N GLU A 814 11.86 -9.71 -20.12
CA GLU A 814 12.72 -10.89 -19.97
C GLU A 814 14.15 -10.47 -19.58
N ASP A 815 14.74 -9.52 -20.33
CA ASP A 815 16.06 -8.98 -20.04
C ASP A 815 16.21 -7.55 -20.59
N GLU A 816 16.18 -6.59 -19.66
CA GLU A 816 16.36 -5.18 -19.97
C GLU A 816 17.75 -4.85 -20.50
N GLU A 817 18.80 -5.45 -19.94
CA GLU A 817 20.17 -5.17 -20.33
C GLU A 817 20.42 -5.68 -21.75
N VAL A 818 20.00 -6.90 -22.07
CA VAL A 818 20.10 -7.45 -23.44
C VAL A 818 19.34 -6.59 -24.44
N THR A 819 18.15 -6.11 -24.09
CA THR A 819 17.37 -5.24 -24.97
C THR A 819 18.07 -3.91 -25.24
N GLN A 820 18.75 -3.33 -24.25
CA GLN A 820 19.57 -2.13 -24.42
C GLN A 820 20.76 -2.38 -25.35
N HIS A 821 21.43 -3.54 -25.26
CA HIS A 821 22.55 -3.90 -26.15
C HIS A 821 22.12 -4.06 -27.60
N HIS A 822 20.86 -4.44 -27.86
CA HIS A 822 20.27 -4.46 -29.20
C HIS A 822 19.90 -3.07 -29.76
N GLY A 823 20.22 -1.98 -29.04
CA GLY A 823 20.03 -0.60 -29.50
C GLY A 823 18.62 -0.05 -29.27
N HIS A 824 17.77 -0.74 -28.51
CA HIS A 824 16.44 -0.26 -28.17
C HIS A 824 16.46 0.68 -26.96
N ASP A 825 15.79 1.82 -27.08
CA ASP A 825 15.61 2.78 -25.99
C ASP A 825 14.59 2.25 -24.98
N VAL A 826 15.09 1.54 -23.96
CA VAL A 826 14.24 0.95 -22.91
C VAL A 826 13.50 2.01 -22.13
N PHE A 827 14.12 3.17 -21.90
CA PHE A 827 13.50 4.26 -21.15
C PHE A 827 12.25 4.79 -21.86
N LYS A 828 12.36 5.20 -23.14
CA LYS A 828 11.21 5.70 -23.92
C LYS A 828 10.11 4.66 -24.05
N THR A 829 10.50 3.40 -24.22
CA THR A 829 9.54 2.31 -24.38
C THR A 829 8.77 2.04 -23.09
N LYS A 830 9.46 2.02 -21.94
CA LYS A 830 8.85 1.96 -20.60
C LYS A 830 7.97 3.19 -20.33
N ALA A 831 8.43 4.39 -20.66
CA ALA A 831 7.67 5.62 -20.51
C ALA A 831 6.37 5.62 -21.33
N GLY A 832 6.44 5.18 -22.59
CA GLY A 832 5.27 5.01 -23.44
C GLY A 832 4.29 3.98 -22.89
N SER A 833 4.80 2.86 -22.36
CA SER A 833 3.95 1.87 -21.69
C SER A 833 3.23 2.48 -20.50
N LEU A 834 3.97 3.15 -19.60
CA LEU A 834 3.45 3.82 -18.41
C LEU A 834 2.37 4.85 -18.77
N ALA A 835 2.63 5.70 -19.77
CA ALA A 835 1.69 6.71 -20.26
C ALA A 835 0.37 6.10 -20.76
N ILE A 836 0.43 5.05 -21.58
CA ILE A 836 -0.76 4.45 -22.20
C ILE A 836 -1.61 3.74 -21.15
N GLY A 837 -0.99 2.98 -20.24
CA GLY A 837 -1.76 2.39 -19.14
C GLY A 837 -2.28 3.45 -18.17
N ALA A 838 -1.55 4.55 -17.93
CA ALA A 838 -2.07 5.67 -17.14
C ALA A 838 -3.37 6.24 -17.74
N ALA A 839 -3.43 6.42 -19.06
CA ALA A 839 -4.66 6.84 -19.75
C ALA A 839 -5.81 5.83 -19.60
N ILE A 840 -5.52 4.53 -19.71
CA ILE A 840 -6.52 3.46 -19.52
C ILE A 840 -7.04 3.45 -18.07
N ALA A 841 -6.14 3.60 -17.09
CA ALA A 841 -6.51 3.66 -15.69
C ALA A 841 -7.33 4.91 -15.36
N ALA A 842 -6.96 6.06 -15.93
CA ALA A 842 -7.69 7.32 -15.78
C ALA A 842 -9.11 7.23 -16.38
N LEU A 843 -9.27 6.57 -17.52
CA LEU A 843 -10.59 6.24 -18.08
C LEU A 843 -11.41 5.37 -17.12
N GLY A 844 -10.81 4.32 -16.54
CA GLY A 844 -11.47 3.50 -15.52
C GLY A 844 -11.88 4.30 -14.28
N GLY A 845 -11.06 5.27 -13.86
CA GLY A 845 -11.36 6.19 -12.77
C GLY A 845 -12.51 7.16 -13.08
N ALA A 846 -12.56 7.70 -14.29
CA ALA A 846 -13.68 8.55 -14.75
C ALA A 846 -15.01 7.78 -14.72
N LEU A 847 -15.01 6.53 -15.23
CA LEU A 847 -16.18 5.64 -15.16
C LEU A 847 -16.58 5.33 -13.71
N TRP A 848 -15.61 5.15 -12.80
CA TRP A 848 -15.88 4.97 -11.37
C TRP A 848 -16.57 6.18 -10.75
N ALA A 849 -16.11 7.39 -11.08
CA ALA A 849 -16.70 8.63 -10.61
C ALA A 849 -18.16 8.76 -11.05
N TRP A 850 -18.46 8.45 -12.32
CA TRP A 850 -19.83 8.48 -12.84
C TRP A 850 -20.71 7.40 -12.21
N LEU A 851 -20.17 6.18 -12.00
CA LEU A 851 -20.91 5.10 -11.34
C LEU A 851 -21.41 5.46 -9.94
N ASN A 852 -20.63 6.24 -9.19
CA ASN A 852 -20.96 6.60 -7.80
C ASN A 852 -21.53 8.01 -7.66
N ALA A 853 -21.66 8.77 -8.76
CA ALA A 853 -22.04 10.19 -8.77
C ALA A 853 -21.23 11.06 -7.78
N GLY A 854 -20.03 10.62 -7.43
CA GLY A 854 -19.14 11.30 -6.53
C GLY A 854 -17.82 10.57 -6.31
N ILE A 855 -16.87 11.29 -5.71
CA ILE A 855 -15.50 10.87 -5.47
C ILE A 855 -15.11 11.23 -4.04
N PHE A 856 -14.78 10.22 -3.24
CA PHE A 856 -14.41 10.37 -1.82
C PHE A 856 -13.06 9.71 -1.53
N PRO A 857 -12.21 10.25 -0.63
CA PRO A 857 -10.88 9.67 -0.34
C PRO A 857 -10.87 8.16 -0.05
N SER A 858 -11.96 7.60 0.46
CA SER A 858 -12.12 6.16 0.69
C SER A 858 -11.99 5.29 -0.57
N PHE A 859 -12.33 5.80 -1.77
CA PHE A 859 -12.18 5.01 -3.02
C PHE A 859 -10.71 4.78 -3.37
N MET A 860 -9.80 5.66 -2.95
CA MET A 860 -8.35 5.51 -3.18
C MET A 860 -7.65 4.72 -2.07
N SER A 861 -8.38 4.27 -1.06
CA SER A 861 -7.77 3.44 -0.01
C SER A 861 -7.17 2.16 -0.62
N PRO A 862 -5.91 1.81 -0.31
CA PRO A 862 -5.25 0.68 -0.94
C PRO A 862 -6.00 -0.66 -0.80
N VAL A 863 -6.68 -0.84 0.35
CA VAL A 863 -7.44 -2.05 0.69
C VAL A 863 -8.66 -2.23 -0.21
N ASN A 864 -9.41 -1.16 -0.45
CA ASN A 864 -10.70 -1.25 -1.12
C ASN A 864 -10.56 -1.30 -2.64
N SER A 865 -9.46 -0.79 -3.19
CA SER A 865 -9.31 -0.64 -4.64
C SER A 865 -8.02 -1.26 -5.17
N THR A 866 -6.86 -0.68 -4.84
CA THR A 866 -5.56 -1.07 -5.39
C THR A 866 -5.29 -2.57 -5.28
N PHE A 867 -5.55 -3.14 -4.10
CA PHE A 867 -5.25 -4.54 -3.85
C PHE A 867 -6.26 -5.49 -4.51
N LEU A 868 -7.51 -5.06 -4.69
CA LEU A 868 -8.50 -5.80 -5.47
C LEU A 868 -8.15 -5.83 -6.96
N ILE A 869 -7.64 -4.71 -7.49
CA ILE A 869 -7.13 -4.64 -8.88
C ILE A 869 -5.93 -5.57 -9.06
N TRP A 870 -5.02 -5.60 -8.08
CA TRP A 870 -3.91 -6.56 -8.08
C TRP A 870 -4.40 -8.00 -7.98
N ALA A 871 -5.36 -8.29 -7.10
CA ALA A 871 -5.96 -9.62 -7.00
C ALA A 871 -6.55 -10.07 -8.34
N ALA A 872 -7.29 -9.19 -9.03
CA ALA A 872 -7.80 -9.44 -10.38
C ALA A 872 -6.67 -9.73 -11.38
N PHE A 873 -5.62 -8.91 -11.41
CA PHE A 873 -4.45 -9.12 -12.28
C PHE A 873 -3.74 -10.45 -12.02
N ILE A 874 -3.51 -10.78 -10.75
CA ILE A 874 -2.81 -11.99 -10.32
C ILE A 874 -3.61 -13.24 -10.66
N VAL A 875 -4.88 -13.26 -10.25
CA VAL A 875 -5.79 -14.38 -10.47
C VAL A 875 -5.98 -14.59 -11.97
N GLY A 876 -6.14 -13.50 -12.72
CA GLY A 876 -6.25 -13.52 -14.17
C GLY A 876 -5.04 -14.13 -14.87
N GLY A 877 -3.84 -13.75 -14.44
CA GLY A 877 -2.56 -14.23 -14.96
C GLY A 877 -1.81 -13.19 -15.76
N ARG A 878 -0.49 -13.12 -15.52
CA ARG A 878 0.37 -12.05 -16.06
C ARG A 878 0.42 -12.12 -17.59
N ALA A 879 0.44 -10.96 -18.23
CA ALA A 879 0.54 -10.77 -19.69
C ALA A 879 -0.57 -11.45 -20.52
N SER A 880 -1.79 -11.50 -19.97
CA SER A 880 -2.97 -12.05 -20.64
C SER A 880 -4.17 -11.14 -20.50
N ASN A 881 -4.60 -10.48 -21.60
CA ASN A 881 -5.78 -9.61 -21.59
C ASN A 881 -7.07 -10.38 -21.28
N LYS A 882 -7.18 -11.64 -21.75
CA LYS A 882 -8.28 -12.56 -21.39
C LYS A 882 -8.29 -12.85 -19.89
N GLY A 883 -7.11 -13.09 -19.33
CA GLY A 883 -6.92 -13.25 -17.89
C GLY A 883 -7.40 -12.03 -17.10
N MET A 884 -7.09 -10.81 -17.56
CA MET A 884 -7.52 -9.58 -16.87
C MET A 884 -9.04 -9.46 -16.74
N VAL A 885 -9.78 -9.72 -17.82
CA VAL A 885 -11.25 -9.66 -17.80
C VAL A 885 -11.81 -10.73 -16.87
N PHE A 886 -11.30 -11.96 -16.94
CA PHE A 886 -11.73 -13.06 -16.06
C PHE A 886 -11.44 -12.75 -14.58
N GLY A 887 -10.23 -12.27 -14.27
CA GLY A 887 -9.85 -11.89 -12.92
C GLY A 887 -10.68 -10.72 -12.37
N ALA A 888 -10.94 -9.70 -13.20
CA ALA A 888 -11.83 -8.60 -12.85
C ALA A 888 -13.26 -9.09 -12.57
N PHE A 889 -13.80 -9.97 -13.42
CA PHE A 889 -15.12 -10.59 -13.20
C PHE A 889 -15.14 -11.31 -11.86
N LEU A 890 -14.14 -12.13 -11.54
CA LEU A 890 -14.12 -12.89 -10.29
C LEU A 890 -14.21 -11.97 -9.07
N ILE A 891 -13.41 -10.90 -9.05
CA ILE A 891 -13.38 -9.95 -7.93
C ILE A 891 -14.68 -9.15 -7.84
N VAL A 892 -15.25 -8.74 -8.97
CA VAL A 892 -16.52 -7.99 -9.02
C VAL A 892 -17.70 -8.88 -8.63
N LEU A 893 -17.73 -10.12 -9.09
CA LEU A 893 -18.75 -11.11 -8.72
C LEU A 893 -18.69 -11.41 -7.22
N MET A 894 -17.49 -11.60 -6.67
CA MET A 894 -17.30 -11.75 -5.23
C MET A 894 -17.87 -10.54 -4.48
N ASN A 895 -17.60 -9.32 -4.94
CA ASN A 895 -18.16 -8.11 -4.34
C ASN A 895 -19.70 -8.08 -4.40
N MET A 896 -20.29 -8.50 -5.52
CA MET A 896 -21.75 -8.59 -5.69
C MET A 896 -22.37 -9.60 -4.72
N VAL A 897 -21.78 -10.79 -4.58
CA VAL A 897 -22.25 -11.83 -3.65
C VAL A 897 -22.23 -11.31 -2.21
N PHE A 898 -21.15 -10.65 -1.79
CA PHE A 898 -21.08 -10.07 -0.45
C PHE A 898 -22.08 -8.95 -0.22
N THR A 899 -22.31 -8.12 -1.23
CA THR A 899 -23.33 -7.07 -1.14
C THR A 899 -24.73 -7.68 -0.97
N ALA A 900 -25.04 -8.75 -1.72
CA ALA A 900 -26.29 -9.48 -1.58
C ALA A 900 -26.45 -10.09 -0.18
N PHE A 901 -25.38 -10.66 0.39
CA PHE A 901 -25.43 -11.18 1.75
C PHE A 901 -25.60 -10.09 2.81
N THR A 902 -24.94 -8.93 2.66
CA THR A 902 -25.13 -7.81 3.60
C THR A 902 -26.54 -7.23 3.54
N THR A 903 -27.18 -7.23 2.36
CA THR A 903 -28.58 -6.81 2.24
C THR A 903 -29.51 -7.83 2.89
N ALA A 904 -29.30 -9.13 2.63
CA ALA A 904 -30.08 -10.20 3.21
C ALA A 904 -29.94 -10.31 4.73
N GLN A 905 -28.89 -9.74 5.34
CA GLN A 905 -28.73 -9.71 6.79
C GLN A 905 -29.84 -8.91 7.51
N ASN A 906 -30.40 -7.90 6.85
CA ASN A 906 -31.36 -6.97 7.45
C ASN A 906 -32.80 -7.22 6.99
N ASP A 907 -33.04 -8.27 6.21
CA ASP A 907 -34.33 -8.59 5.59
C ASP A 907 -34.64 -10.09 5.76
N THR A 908 -35.56 -10.40 6.68
CA THR A 908 -35.95 -11.78 7.02
C THR A 908 -36.65 -12.50 5.87
N ASP A 909 -37.23 -11.75 4.94
CA ASP A 909 -37.98 -12.30 3.82
C ASP A 909 -37.07 -12.57 2.61
N HIS A 910 -35.80 -12.15 2.68
CA HIS A 910 -34.84 -12.34 1.60
C HIS A 910 -34.48 -13.83 1.46
N ALA A 911 -34.44 -14.33 0.22
CA ALA A 911 -34.11 -15.75 -0.07
C ALA A 911 -32.71 -16.21 0.39
N LEU A 912 -31.84 -15.28 0.80
CA LEU A 912 -30.49 -15.57 1.31
C LEU A 912 -30.41 -15.43 2.83
N TYR A 913 -31.48 -14.99 3.50
CA TYR A 913 -31.52 -14.73 4.94
C TYR A 913 -31.04 -15.95 5.73
N PHE A 914 -31.57 -17.14 5.46
CA PHE A 914 -31.17 -18.38 6.16
C PHE A 914 -29.69 -18.72 5.98
N ILE A 915 -29.11 -18.45 4.81
CA ILE A 915 -27.68 -18.68 4.56
C ILE A 915 -26.84 -17.68 5.36
N VAL A 916 -27.27 -16.41 5.41
CA VAL A 916 -26.59 -15.35 6.16
C VAL A 916 -26.72 -15.59 7.66
N GLU A 917 -27.89 -16.03 8.13
CA GLU A 917 -28.13 -16.41 9.52
C GLU A 917 -27.27 -17.61 9.93
N TRP A 918 -27.20 -18.65 9.09
CA TRP A 918 -26.29 -19.78 9.32
C TRP A 918 -24.81 -19.34 9.33
N LEU A 919 -24.43 -18.44 8.43
CA LEU A 919 -23.07 -17.90 8.36
C LEU A 919 -22.76 -17.08 9.62
N ASN A 920 -23.66 -16.20 10.06
CA ASN A 920 -23.54 -15.42 11.28
C ASN A 920 -23.45 -16.35 12.49
N ALA A 921 -24.35 -17.31 12.63
CA ALA A 921 -24.32 -18.30 13.72
C ALA A 921 -23.01 -19.11 13.72
N SER A 922 -22.48 -19.46 12.55
CA SER A 922 -21.20 -20.16 12.43
C SER A 922 -20.02 -19.26 12.84
N LEU A 923 -20.06 -17.98 12.46
CA LEU A 923 -19.04 -17.00 12.83
C LEU A 923 -19.09 -16.68 14.33
N ASP A 924 -20.28 -16.50 14.86
CA ASP A 924 -20.53 -16.27 16.28
C ASP A 924 -20.05 -17.49 17.08
N TRP A 925 -20.36 -18.71 16.65
CA TRP A 925 -19.80 -19.93 17.24
C TRP A 925 -18.27 -19.96 17.16
N ILE A 926 -17.66 -19.56 16.03
CA ILE A 926 -16.19 -19.50 15.92
C ILE A 926 -15.61 -18.47 16.90
N ILE A 927 -16.22 -17.29 17.02
CA ILE A 927 -15.66 -16.15 17.76
C ILE A 927 -15.97 -16.25 19.26
N ALA A 928 -17.17 -16.69 19.64
CA ALA A 928 -17.65 -16.79 21.01
C ALA A 928 -17.34 -18.15 21.65
N ASP A 929 -17.37 -19.25 20.89
CA ASP A 929 -17.16 -20.59 21.45
C ASP A 929 -15.79 -21.17 21.06
N LEU A 930 -15.44 -21.26 19.77
CA LEU A 930 -14.24 -21.99 19.35
C LEU A 930 -12.93 -21.29 19.73
N ILE A 931 -12.78 -20.02 19.37
CA ILE A 931 -11.55 -19.24 19.62
C ILE A 931 -11.30 -19.08 21.13
N PRO A 932 -12.31 -18.73 21.96
CA PRO A 932 -12.08 -18.56 23.37
C PRO A 932 -11.78 -19.86 24.09
N ASN A 933 -12.52 -20.95 23.82
CA ASN A 933 -12.24 -22.25 24.43
C ASN A 933 -10.86 -22.83 24.07
N LEU A 934 -10.24 -22.36 22.97
CA LEU A 934 -8.86 -22.71 22.63
C LEU A 934 -7.79 -21.82 23.30
N PHE A 935 -8.10 -20.56 23.63
CA PHE A 935 -7.07 -19.55 23.92
C PHE A 935 -7.36 -18.56 25.08
N ALA A 936 -8.56 -18.52 25.67
CA ALA A 936 -8.97 -17.53 26.68
C ALA A 936 -9.80 -18.14 27.83
N SER A 937 -9.77 -17.47 29.00
CA SER A 937 -10.64 -17.76 30.15
C SER A 937 -12.01 -17.08 30.00
N ASP A 938 -13.03 -17.58 30.70
CA ASP A 938 -14.42 -17.10 30.61
C ASP A 938 -14.55 -15.58 30.91
N LEU A 939 -13.71 -15.02 31.78
CA LEU A 939 -13.76 -13.59 32.12
C LEU A 939 -13.13 -12.69 31.04
N ALA A 940 -12.13 -13.18 30.30
CA ALA A 940 -11.53 -12.45 29.18
C ALA A 940 -12.51 -12.29 27.99
N ILE A 941 -13.58 -13.08 27.97
CA ILE A 941 -14.67 -13.01 26.99
C ILE A 941 -15.72 -11.98 27.43
N GLU A 942 -15.99 -11.84 28.72
CA GLU A 942 -16.96 -10.85 29.22
C GLU A 942 -16.38 -9.43 29.23
N GLU A 943 -15.12 -9.25 29.64
CA GLU A 943 -14.53 -7.91 29.83
C GLU A 943 -13.89 -7.31 28.58
N ALA A 944 -13.25 -8.12 27.70
CA ALA A 944 -12.70 -7.60 26.44
C ALA A 944 -13.79 -7.16 25.45
N PHE A 945 -15.05 -7.52 25.70
CA PHE A 945 -16.19 -7.26 24.81
C PHE A 945 -17.26 -6.33 25.39
N LEU A 946 -17.07 -5.77 26.61
CA LEU A 946 -17.93 -4.72 27.20
C LEU A 946 -19.45 -4.97 27.05
N GLY A 947 -19.90 -6.23 27.13
CA GLY A 947 -21.31 -6.60 26.93
C GLY A 947 -21.92 -6.19 25.58
N LYS A 948 -21.09 -5.85 24.57
CA LYS A 948 -21.57 -5.56 23.21
C LYS A 948 -21.74 -6.88 22.45
N PRO A 949 -22.87 -7.08 21.75
CA PRO A 949 -23.04 -8.27 20.94
C PRO A 949 -21.92 -8.37 19.91
N ILE A 950 -21.25 -9.52 19.86
CA ILE A 950 -20.29 -9.85 18.81
C ILE A 950 -21.09 -9.92 17.51
N THR A 951 -21.08 -8.85 16.72
CA THR A 951 -21.68 -8.90 15.39
C THR A 951 -20.57 -9.15 14.39
N ALA A 952 -20.41 -10.41 13.97
CA ALA A 952 -19.54 -10.73 12.85
C ALA A 952 -20.06 -10.00 11.60
N THR A 953 -19.42 -8.91 11.22
CA THR A 953 -19.82 -8.18 10.01
C THR A 953 -19.29 -8.94 8.79
N LEU A 954 -20.17 -9.29 7.85
CA LEU A 954 -19.78 -9.98 6.61
C LEU A 954 -18.70 -9.24 5.81
N SER A 955 -18.60 -7.92 5.98
CA SER A 955 -17.53 -7.10 5.42
C SER A 955 -16.13 -7.56 5.84
N TYR A 956 -15.95 -8.11 7.04
CA TYR A 956 -14.67 -8.62 7.52
C TYR A 956 -14.33 -9.99 6.91
N VAL A 957 -15.34 -10.84 6.73
CA VAL A 957 -15.22 -12.13 6.03
C VAL A 957 -14.82 -11.91 4.57
N LYS A 958 -15.36 -10.87 3.92
CA LYS A 958 -14.95 -10.46 2.58
C LYS A 958 -13.45 -10.21 2.48
N LEU A 959 -12.89 -9.45 3.43
CA LEU A 959 -11.45 -9.17 3.45
C LEU A 959 -10.62 -10.46 3.61
N LEU A 960 -11.06 -11.38 4.48
CA LEU A 960 -10.43 -12.68 4.67
C LEU A 960 -10.42 -13.50 3.36
N LEU A 961 -11.57 -13.60 2.69
CA LEU A 961 -11.69 -14.36 1.45
C LEU A 961 -10.81 -13.79 0.34
N VAL A 962 -10.74 -12.47 0.20
CA VAL A 962 -9.83 -11.84 -0.78
C VAL A 962 -8.39 -12.24 -0.53
N GLY A 963 -7.93 -12.15 0.72
CA GLY A 963 -6.57 -12.55 1.10
C GLY A 963 -6.29 -14.03 0.80
N LEU A 964 -7.24 -14.91 1.14
CA LEU A 964 -7.14 -16.35 0.87
C LEU A 964 -7.16 -16.66 -0.63
N ILE A 965 -8.01 -16.00 -1.41
CA ILE A 965 -8.06 -16.17 -2.87
C ILE A 965 -6.70 -15.84 -3.49
N ILE A 966 -6.08 -14.72 -3.13
CA ILE A 966 -4.76 -14.35 -3.64
C ILE A 966 -3.72 -15.45 -3.33
N ILE A 967 -3.67 -15.90 -2.07
CA ILE A 967 -2.71 -16.91 -1.62
C ILE A 967 -2.96 -18.24 -2.31
N LEU A 968 -4.19 -18.75 -2.29
CA LEU A 968 -4.55 -20.06 -2.84
C LEU A 968 -4.40 -20.09 -4.36
N THR A 969 -4.85 -19.06 -5.08
CA THR A 969 -4.68 -19.00 -6.53
C THR A 969 -3.22 -19.00 -6.93
N LEU A 970 -2.37 -18.22 -6.26
CA LEU A 970 -0.92 -18.23 -6.54
C LEU A 970 -0.25 -19.54 -6.12
N MET A 971 -0.72 -20.16 -5.03
CA MET A 971 -0.20 -21.46 -4.60
C MET A 971 -0.49 -22.54 -5.63
N VAL A 972 -1.65 -22.49 -6.28
CA VAL A 972 -2.10 -23.51 -7.20
C VAL A 972 -1.66 -23.23 -8.65
N ALA A 973 -1.82 -21.99 -9.10
CA ALA A 973 -1.51 -21.51 -10.43
C ALA A 973 -0.57 -20.29 -10.33
N PRO A 974 0.76 -20.49 -10.19
CA PRO A 974 1.72 -19.40 -9.97
C PRO A 974 1.82 -18.40 -11.14
N LYS A 975 1.40 -18.80 -12.35
CA LYS A 975 1.29 -17.91 -13.53
C LYS A 975 -0.09 -17.24 -13.67
N GLY A 976 -1.01 -17.51 -12.74
CA GLY A 976 -2.44 -17.18 -12.81
C GLY A 976 -3.29 -18.20 -13.59
N MET A 977 -4.59 -17.97 -13.64
CA MET A 977 -5.56 -18.93 -14.20
C MET A 977 -5.53 -19.01 -15.73
N LEU A 978 -5.38 -17.87 -16.40
CA LEU A 978 -5.28 -17.76 -17.86
C LEU A 978 -3.96 -17.07 -18.24
N PRO A 979 -2.81 -17.77 -18.14
CA PRO A 979 -1.49 -17.20 -18.36
C PRO A 979 -1.25 -16.75 -19.82
N GLU A 980 -0.19 -15.99 -20.05
CA GLU A 980 0.28 -15.61 -21.38
C GLU A 980 0.55 -16.84 -22.26
N ILE A 981 0.16 -16.73 -23.54
CA ILE A 981 0.44 -17.72 -24.58
C ILE A 981 1.74 -17.30 -25.29
N PRO A 982 2.80 -18.13 -25.27
CA PRO A 982 4.04 -17.82 -25.97
C PRO A 982 3.77 -17.67 -27.47
N TYR A 983 4.08 -16.49 -28.01
CA TYR A 983 4.00 -16.27 -29.45
C TYR A 983 5.23 -16.89 -30.12
N ARG A 984 5.03 -17.99 -30.84
CA ARG A 984 6.04 -18.52 -31.77
C ARG A 984 5.70 -17.96 -33.16
N PRO A 985 6.58 -17.21 -33.83
CA PRO A 985 6.37 -16.89 -35.23
C PRO A 985 6.23 -18.20 -36.01
N GLU A 986 5.29 -18.23 -36.96
CA GLU A 986 5.22 -19.35 -37.90
C GLU A 986 6.58 -19.43 -38.60
N ARG A 987 7.21 -20.61 -38.55
CA ARG A 987 8.39 -20.84 -39.38
C ARG A 987 7.95 -20.58 -40.81
N ILE A 988 8.66 -19.71 -41.52
CA ILE A 988 8.51 -19.59 -42.96
C ILE A 988 8.66 -21.02 -43.46
N ASN A 989 7.59 -21.58 -44.03
CA ASN A 989 7.67 -22.86 -44.69
C ASN A 989 8.73 -22.68 -45.78
N GLU A 990 9.90 -23.27 -45.60
CA GLU A 990 10.83 -23.56 -46.68
C GLU A 990 10.12 -24.55 -47.61
N GLY A 991 9.18 -24.02 -48.39
CA GLY A 991 8.60 -24.72 -49.50
C GLY A 991 9.66 -24.82 -50.57
N LYS A 992 10.12 -26.05 -50.80
CA LYS A 992 10.31 -26.61 -52.15
C LYS A 992 10.62 -25.54 -53.22
N GLY A 993 11.87 -25.11 -53.31
CA GLY A 993 12.32 -24.21 -54.35
C GLY A 993 13.77 -23.82 -54.14
N GLY A 994 14.68 -24.56 -54.79
CA GLY A 994 16.08 -24.18 -54.94
C GLY A 994 17.06 -25.04 -54.15
N GLY A 995 17.46 -26.16 -54.74
CA GLY A 995 18.90 -26.43 -54.75
C GLY A 995 19.59 -25.33 -55.57
N GLU A 996 20.86 -25.08 -55.27
CA GLU A 996 21.71 -23.98 -55.76
C GLU A 996 21.67 -22.69 -54.91
N ALA A 997 22.50 -22.65 -53.86
CA ALA A 997 23.78 -21.94 -53.88
C ALA A 997 24.45 -22.04 -52.50
N GLU A 998 25.78 -22.20 -52.53
CA GLU A 998 26.74 -22.36 -51.43
C GLU A 998 26.71 -21.28 -50.34
#